data_AF-A0A420WQD9-F1
#
_entry.id   AF-A0A420WQD9-F1
#
_cell.length_a   1.000
_cell.length_b   1.000
_cell.length_c   1.000
_cell.angle_alpha   90.00
_cell.angle_beta   90.00
_cell.angle_gamma   90.00
#
_symmetry.space_group_name_H-M   'P 1'
#
loop_
_entity.id
_entity.type
_entity.pdbx_description
1 polymer ?
#
loop_
_entity_poly.entity_id
_entity_poly.type
_entity_poly.pdbx_seq_one_letter_code
_entity_poly.pdbx_strand_id
1 'polypeptide(L)'
;MAYTLQILHASDLEGGVDAISQAPNFAAIVDYLEDTYANTIVLSAGDNFIPGPFFNAAADSSVAATLNSVYTQLYGQTFSGLSTGSGRLDIAIMNTIGFDASALGNHDFDAGTDGLQSVISASLGSSTANTGWLGTMFPYLSANLDFSANSGLNALYSSTLQQNTAFQSLNAEGELVSGAPKLAASTIIERDGQQIGVVGATTQLLASISSPGTVSVESGGSNDMAALAAIIQPEIDAMLTAGINKIILVSHLQQISLEKELAGLLKGVDVIIAGGSDTLQADAEDVSRGLKDGDTPAETYPFLTTNADGDPVAIVSTDGEYSYVGRLVVTFDDNGVLDASSIDANVSGAFAATTEQVEALYGTADAFADGSKGDLVQELTSAVSTIVTAQDGNVFGNTDVYLNGVRGSVRTEETNLGNLTADANLYVAQQTDSSVLVSMKNGGGIRAAIGQVSETSPGVYELSPPEANALSGKEAGQVSQLDILNALRFNNALSVVTVTADQLKQLVEHSVAASGGSATPGQFGQWGGIRFSYDTSLEAGSRVQNLAIVNDDGFIVDVIVQNGELAGDAGRAIRMVTLSFLADGGDSYPLDDFIAANPTFANRVDLADTLTEAGLATFADPGTEQDALAEYLAAFHSTTPYAEADTAASLDTRIQNLSVRSDSVLTEQRNGTNGADTINGGDYNDNIRGGAGNDSLTGGAGNDTIEGGDGNDIIDLRADSGVTVANGNRNADTILGGDAGEVLRGGKGHDSIDGGAGNDLIYGGQGNDTLAGGSGVDFFLFEASSGTDVITDFQAGTDKLFVTSNANGNGIFTAEQLLAAAVNSSGNVVIELGGENSVTLQGVTLAQLTVADFAVA
;
A
#
# COMPACT_ATOMS: atom_id res chain seq x y z
N MET A 1 -35.28 -1.00 -43.37
CA MET A 1 -34.65 -2.33 -43.51
C MET A 1 -33.93 -2.59 -42.21
N ALA A 2 -34.03 -3.80 -41.67
CA ALA A 2 -33.29 -4.21 -40.49
C ALA A 2 -31.77 -3.96 -40.70
N TYR A 3 -31.12 -3.38 -39.69
CA TYR A 3 -29.71 -3.00 -39.75
C TYR A 3 -28.91 -3.81 -38.74
N THR A 4 -28.01 -4.66 -39.24
CA THR A 4 -27.12 -5.45 -38.38
C THR A 4 -25.82 -4.70 -38.15
N LEU A 5 -25.43 -4.57 -36.88
CA LEU A 5 -24.22 -3.93 -36.41
C LEU A 5 -23.39 -4.95 -35.63
N GLN A 6 -22.08 -4.99 -35.91
CA GLN A 6 -21.10 -5.64 -35.07
C GLN A 6 -20.40 -4.56 -34.23
N ILE A 7 -20.41 -4.76 -32.92
CA ILE A 7 -19.69 -3.94 -31.95
C ILE A 7 -18.59 -4.82 -31.38
N LEU A 8 -17.35 -4.49 -31.73
CA LEU A 8 -16.18 -4.99 -31.04
C LEU A 8 -15.89 -4.04 -29.88
N HIS A 9 -15.63 -4.57 -28.70
CA HIS A 9 -15.42 -3.75 -27.52
C HIS A 9 -14.39 -4.31 -26.57
N ALA A 10 -13.89 -3.42 -25.73
CA ALA A 10 -13.03 -3.73 -24.61
C ALA A 10 -13.23 -2.70 -23.50
N SER A 11 -12.75 -3.03 -22.32
CA SER A 11 -12.67 -2.14 -21.16
C SER A 11 -11.32 -2.35 -20.48
N ASP A 12 -10.89 -1.38 -19.68
CA ASP A 12 -9.77 -1.57 -18.74
C ASP A 12 -8.48 -2.03 -19.45
N LEU A 13 -8.15 -1.43 -20.61
CA LEU A 13 -7.03 -1.88 -21.43
C LEU A 13 -5.69 -1.79 -20.70
N GLU A 14 -5.51 -0.75 -19.87
CA GLU A 14 -4.45 -0.58 -18.87
C GLU A 14 -3.13 -1.30 -19.17
N GLY A 15 -2.46 -0.94 -20.27
CA GLY A 15 -1.28 -1.67 -20.76
C GLY A 15 -0.26 -1.96 -19.65
N GLY A 16 -0.26 -3.19 -19.14
CA GLY A 16 0.66 -3.68 -18.13
C GLY A 16 1.78 -4.51 -18.74
N VAL A 17 2.41 -5.36 -17.94
CA VAL A 17 3.46 -6.27 -18.45
C VAL A 17 2.82 -7.37 -19.31
N ASP A 18 1.61 -7.82 -18.98
CA ASP A 18 0.99 -8.91 -19.72
C ASP A 18 0.46 -8.43 -21.08
N ALA A 19 0.09 -7.15 -21.19
CA ALA A 19 -0.29 -6.50 -22.44
C ALA A 19 0.78 -6.64 -23.55
N ILE A 20 2.06 -6.83 -23.19
CA ILE A 20 3.15 -7.10 -24.15
C ILE A 20 2.82 -8.31 -25.03
N SER A 21 2.25 -9.35 -24.43
CA SER A 21 1.87 -10.59 -25.10
C SER A 21 0.42 -10.62 -25.58
N GLN A 22 -0.48 -9.93 -24.86
CA GLN A 22 -1.92 -10.00 -25.12
C GLN A 22 -2.36 -9.01 -26.21
N ALA A 23 -1.85 -7.77 -26.22
CA ALA A 23 -2.27 -6.75 -27.17
C ALA A 23 -2.06 -7.13 -28.65
N PRO A 24 -0.98 -7.84 -29.06
CA PRO A 24 -0.84 -8.31 -30.44
C PRO A 24 -1.90 -9.34 -30.84
N ASN A 25 -2.24 -10.27 -29.94
CA ASN A 25 -3.30 -11.25 -30.17
C ASN A 25 -4.67 -10.58 -30.22
N PHE A 26 -4.93 -9.64 -29.30
CA PHE A 26 -6.13 -8.81 -29.31
C PHE A 26 -6.29 -8.10 -30.66
N ALA A 27 -5.23 -7.44 -31.14
CA ALA A 27 -5.22 -6.73 -32.41
C ALA A 27 -5.49 -7.67 -33.59
N ALA A 28 -4.88 -8.86 -33.60
CA ALA A 28 -5.12 -9.89 -34.63
C ALA A 28 -6.57 -10.40 -34.62
N ILE A 29 -7.17 -10.58 -33.43
CA ILE A 29 -8.58 -10.99 -33.29
C ILE A 29 -9.51 -9.89 -33.82
N VAL A 30 -9.26 -8.62 -33.48
CA VAL A 30 -10.03 -7.48 -34.02
C VAL A 30 -9.92 -7.44 -35.55
N ASP A 31 -8.70 -7.55 -36.09
CA ASP A 31 -8.42 -7.56 -37.55
C ASP A 31 -9.20 -8.67 -38.27
N TYR A 32 -9.28 -9.86 -37.68
CA TYR A 32 -10.07 -10.95 -38.26
C TYR A 32 -11.57 -10.66 -38.20
N LEU A 33 -12.05 -10.21 -37.05
CA LEU A 33 -13.49 -10.07 -36.79
C LEU A 33 -14.09 -8.90 -37.55
N GLU A 34 -13.38 -7.80 -37.75
CA GLU A 34 -13.93 -6.63 -38.44
C GLU A 34 -14.31 -6.89 -39.89
N ASP A 35 -13.61 -7.81 -40.55
CA ASP A 35 -13.91 -8.26 -41.91
C ASP A 35 -15.12 -9.21 -41.99
N THR A 36 -15.62 -9.72 -40.85
CA THR A 36 -16.76 -10.66 -40.84
C THR A 36 -18.11 -9.98 -41.03
N TYR A 37 -18.21 -8.67 -40.75
CA TYR A 37 -19.43 -7.86 -40.93
C TYR A 37 -19.07 -6.48 -41.49
N ALA A 38 -19.79 -6.05 -42.53
CA ALA A 38 -19.56 -4.75 -43.17
C ALA A 38 -19.75 -3.55 -42.22
N ASN A 39 -20.68 -3.68 -41.27
CA ASN A 39 -20.99 -2.66 -40.28
C ASN A 39 -20.32 -3.01 -38.95
N THR A 40 -19.00 -2.85 -38.89
CA THR A 40 -18.24 -3.03 -37.64
C THR A 40 -17.83 -1.68 -37.06
N ILE A 41 -17.96 -1.55 -35.74
CA ILE A 41 -17.36 -0.47 -34.95
C ILE A 41 -16.55 -1.05 -33.79
N VAL A 42 -15.54 -0.31 -33.34
CA VAL A 42 -14.66 -0.72 -32.22
C VAL A 42 -14.72 0.33 -31.11
N LEU A 43 -15.11 -0.05 -29.90
CA LEU A 43 -15.35 0.87 -28.80
C LEU A 43 -14.60 0.47 -27.53
N SER A 44 -14.12 1.44 -26.76
CA SER A 44 -13.53 1.20 -25.43
C SER A 44 -14.38 1.83 -24.33
N ALA A 45 -14.49 1.15 -23.20
CA ALA A 45 -15.13 1.67 -21.99
C ALA A 45 -14.19 2.43 -21.03
N GLY A 46 -13.01 2.86 -21.50
CA GLY A 46 -12.08 3.70 -20.73
C GLY A 46 -10.99 2.90 -20.00
N ASP A 47 -10.17 3.62 -19.23
CA ASP A 47 -8.92 3.14 -18.63
C ASP A 47 -8.00 2.52 -19.68
N ASN A 48 -7.71 3.34 -20.69
CA ASN A 48 -6.92 2.89 -21.84
C ASN A 48 -5.42 2.77 -21.53
N PHE A 49 -4.96 3.46 -20.48
CA PHE A 49 -3.58 3.41 -20.01
C PHE A 49 -3.54 3.64 -18.50
N ILE A 50 -2.49 3.12 -17.86
CA ILE A 50 -2.20 3.34 -16.46
C ILE A 50 -0.70 3.67 -16.31
N PRO A 51 -0.31 4.69 -15.51
CA PRO A 51 1.10 4.97 -15.28
C PRO A 51 1.81 3.75 -14.68
N GLY A 52 2.86 3.26 -15.34
CA GLY A 52 3.53 2.00 -15.02
C GLY A 52 4.70 1.74 -15.97
N PRO A 53 5.31 0.55 -15.96
CA PRO A 53 6.51 0.26 -16.75
C PRO A 53 6.26 0.34 -18.24
N PHE A 54 5.14 -0.20 -18.72
CA PHE A 54 4.75 -0.13 -20.11
C PHE A 54 4.53 1.33 -20.54
N PHE A 55 3.70 2.06 -19.79
CA PHE A 55 3.44 3.49 -19.99
C PHE A 55 4.74 4.32 -19.99
N ASN A 56 5.66 4.08 -19.07
CA ASN A 56 6.92 4.81 -18.95
C ASN A 56 7.95 4.41 -20.02
N ALA A 57 8.02 3.14 -20.39
CA ALA A 57 8.90 2.65 -21.45
C ALA A 57 8.58 3.32 -22.80
N ALA A 58 7.33 3.72 -23.03
CA ALA A 58 6.93 4.51 -24.19
C ALA A 58 7.65 5.87 -24.33
N ALA A 59 8.25 6.38 -23.25
CA ALA A 59 9.06 7.59 -23.27
C ALA A 59 10.50 7.37 -23.75
N ASP A 60 11.00 6.13 -23.76
CA ASP A 60 12.38 5.83 -24.16
C ASP A 60 12.61 6.20 -25.62
N SER A 61 13.69 6.92 -25.87
CA SER A 61 14.11 7.34 -27.21
C SER A 61 14.26 6.20 -28.22
N SER A 62 14.54 4.96 -27.77
CA SER A 62 14.65 3.79 -28.65
C SER A 62 13.32 3.43 -29.32
N VAL A 63 12.18 3.77 -28.71
CA VAL A 63 10.84 3.52 -29.25
C VAL A 63 10.55 4.37 -30.49
N ALA A 64 11.22 5.52 -30.65
CA ALA A 64 10.92 6.47 -31.72
C ALA A 64 10.97 5.84 -33.12
N ALA A 65 11.95 4.98 -33.39
CA ALA A 65 12.10 4.34 -34.70
C ALA A 65 10.91 3.43 -35.03
N THR A 66 10.51 2.60 -34.08
CA THR A 66 9.33 1.72 -34.17
C THR A 66 8.05 2.53 -34.35
N LEU A 67 7.85 3.58 -33.56
CA LEU A 67 6.66 4.42 -33.67
C LEU A 67 6.54 5.08 -35.05
N ASN A 68 7.64 5.62 -35.59
CA ASN A 68 7.68 6.20 -36.94
C ASN A 68 7.46 5.14 -38.03
N SER A 69 8.00 3.93 -37.86
CA SER A 69 7.79 2.78 -38.76
C SER A 69 6.31 2.42 -38.83
N VAL A 70 5.71 2.11 -37.69
CA VAL A 70 4.32 1.66 -37.58
C VAL A 70 3.36 2.70 -38.14
N TYR A 71 3.50 3.98 -37.79
CA TYR A 71 2.62 5.03 -38.32
C TYR A 71 2.82 5.25 -39.82
N THR A 72 4.03 5.02 -40.34
CA THR A 72 4.29 5.11 -41.79
C THR A 72 3.56 4.00 -42.54
N GLN A 73 3.56 2.79 -41.99
CA GLN A 73 2.84 1.65 -42.55
C GLN A 73 1.33 1.84 -42.44
N LEU A 74 0.84 2.19 -41.25
CA LEU A 74 -0.57 2.33 -40.93
C LEU A 74 -1.28 3.39 -41.81
N TYR A 75 -0.65 4.56 -42.00
CA TYR A 75 -1.28 5.66 -42.74
C TYR A 75 -0.78 5.83 -44.18
N GLY A 76 0.21 5.06 -44.61
CA GLY A 76 0.83 5.22 -45.94
C GLY A 76 1.49 6.59 -46.17
N GLN A 77 1.83 7.30 -45.10
CA GLN A 77 2.48 8.62 -45.10
C GLN A 77 3.84 8.53 -44.43
N THR A 78 4.83 9.35 -44.83
CA THR A 78 6.13 9.33 -44.15
C THR A 78 6.08 10.01 -42.79
N PHE A 79 6.38 9.28 -41.71
CA PHE A 79 6.66 9.83 -40.38
C PHE A 79 8.14 9.68 -40.04
N SER A 80 8.76 10.76 -39.58
CA SER A 80 10.15 10.76 -39.11
C SER A 80 10.39 11.65 -37.88
N GLY A 81 9.34 12.34 -37.41
CA GLY A 81 9.41 13.34 -36.36
C GLY A 81 8.65 12.96 -35.10
N LEU A 82 8.02 11.77 -35.05
CA LEU A 82 7.21 11.39 -33.90
C LEU A 82 8.10 11.32 -32.65
N SER A 83 7.74 12.09 -31.64
CA SER A 83 8.40 12.07 -30.34
C SER A 83 7.84 10.97 -29.46
N THR A 84 8.72 10.41 -28.64
CA THR A 84 8.34 9.48 -27.57
C THR A 84 7.72 10.25 -26.42
N GLY A 85 7.03 9.55 -25.54
CA GLY A 85 6.38 10.12 -24.37
C GLY A 85 5.59 9.06 -23.66
N SER A 86 5.48 9.18 -22.33
CA SER A 86 4.76 8.18 -21.56
C SER A 86 3.32 8.06 -22.02
N GLY A 87 2.79 6.84 -22.10
CA GLY A 87 1.43 6.56 -22.58
C GLY A 87 1.20 6.65 -24.08
N ARG A 88 2.18 7.12 -24.88
CA ARG A 88 1.99 7.26 -26.33
C ARG A 88 1.94 5.93 -27.06
N LEU A 89 2.55 4.88 -26.52
CA LEU A 89 2.44 3.55 -27.11
C LEU A 89 1.05 2.95 -26.91
N ASP A 90 0.41 3.18 -25.76
CA ASP A 90 -0.98 2.77 -25.53
C ASP A 90 -1.91 3.37 -26.60
N ILE A 91 -1.78 4.68 -26.86
CA ILE A 91 -2.52 5.35 -27.93
C ILE A 91 -2.09 4.88 -29.32
N ALA A 92 -0.81 4.58 -29.55
CA ALA A 92 -0.34 4.02 -30.81
C ALA A 92 -0.97 2.65 -31.09
N ILE A 93 -1.09 1.79 -30.08
CA ILE A 93 -1.75 0.50 -30.17
C ILE A 93 -3.23 0.70 -30.50
N MET A 94 -3.94 1.57 -29.77
CA MET A 94 -5.35 1.84 -30.05
C MET A 94 -5.60 2.47 -31.43
N ASN A 95 -4.73 3.38 -31.87
CA ASN A 95 -4.78 3.96 -33.22
C ASN A 95 -4.54 2.89 -34.29
N THR A 96 -3.68 1.90 -34.03
CA THR A 96 -3.38 0.77 -34.93
C THR A 96 -4.55 -0.22 -34.98
N ILE A 97 -5.17 -0.51 -33.83
CA ILE A 97 -6.38 -1.33 -33.73
C ILE A 97 -7.55 -0.65 -34.43
N GLY A 98 -7.62 0.69 -34.39
CA GLY A 98 -8.67 1.47 -35.07
C GLY A 98 -9.92 1.65 -34.23
N PHE A 99 -9.78 1.96 -32.93
CA PHE A 99 -10.91 2.35 -32.08
C PHE A 99 -11.67 3.54 -32.68
N ASP A 100 -13.00 3.49 -32.63
CA ASP A 100 -13.88 4.54 -33.14
C ASP A 100 -14.20 5.60 -32.06
N ALA A 101 -14.21 5.22 -30.78
CA ALA A 101 -14.39 6.08 -29.61
C ALA A 101 -14.02 5.33 -28.32
N SER A 102 -13.75 6.07 -27.24
CA SER A 102 -13.53 5.52 -25.91
C SER A 102 -14.17 6.38 -24.82
N ALA A 103 -14.65 5.79 -23.73
CA ALA A 103 -14.98 6.56 -22.53
C ALA A 103 -13.71 7.08 -21.83
N LEU A 104 -13.82 8.12 -21.01
CA LEU A 104 -12.80 8.42 -20.01
C LEU A 104 -13.03 7.56 -18.77
N GLY A 105 -12.01 6.80 -18.35
CA GLY A 105 -11.98 6.12 -17.06
C GLY A 105 -11.22 6.92 -15.99
N ASN A 106 -10.99 6.32 -14.84
CA ASN A 106 -10.25 6.94 -13.74
C ASN A 106 -8.73 6.90 -13.94
N HIS A 107 -8.17 5.77 -14.37
CA HIS A 107 -6.72 5.64 -14.58
C HIS A 107 -6.19 6.53 -15.71
N ASP A 108 -7.05 6.95 -16.65
CA ASP A 108 -6.71 8.01 -17.62
C ASP A 108 -6.24 9.32 -16.94
N PHE A 109 -6.63 9.57 -15.68
CA PHE A 109 -6.26 10.76 -14.89
C PHE A 109 -5.14 10.51 -13.86
N ASP A 110 -4.56 9.31 -13.78
CA ASP A 110 -3.58 8.97 -12.73
C ASP A 110 -2.26 9.76 -12.87
N ALA A 111 -1.89 10.10 -14.10
CA ALA A 111 -0.77 11.01 -14.39
C ALA A 111 -1.16 12.51 -14.29
N GLY A 112 -2.35 12.81 -13.79
CA GLY A 112 -2.93 14.16 -13.75
C GLY A 112 -3.43 14.64 -15.12
N THR A 113 -4.03 15.84 -15.15
CA THR A 113 -4.59 16.41 -16.38
C THR A 113 -3.54 16.71 -17.44
N ASP A 114 -2.33 17.07 -17.02
CA ASP A 114 -1.22 17.35 -17.93
C ASP A 114 -0.69 16.06 -18.56
N GLY A 115 -0.67 14.95 -17.78
CA GLY A 115 -0.38 13.61 -18.27
C GLY A 115 -1.37 13.19 -19.36
N LEU A 116 -2.67 13.22 -19.05
CA LEU A 116 -3.74 12.93 -20.02
C LEU A 116 -3.61 13.80 -21.28
N GLN A 117 -3.46 15.12 -21.11
CA GLN A 117 -3.31 16.05 -22.24
C GLN A 117 -2.09 15.70 -23.11
N SER A 118 -0.95 15.35 -22.50
CA SER A 118 0.29 15.03 -23.22
C SER A 118 0.17 13.78 -24.10
N VAL A 119 -0.72 12.86 -23.71
CA VAL A 119 -1.01 11.61 -24.40
C VAL A 119 -2.02 11.83 -25.53
N ILE A 120 -3.13 12.54 -25.28
CA ILE A 120 -4.22 12.64 -26.26
C ILE A 120 -4.09 13.80 -27.26
N SER A 121 -3.38 14.87 -26.89
CA SER A 121 -3.26 16.07 -27.73
C SER A 121 -2.36 15.85 -28.95
N ALA A 122 -2.65 16.55 -30.05
CA ALA A 122 -1.82 16.51 -31.24
C ALA A 122 -0.72 17.57 -31.21
N SER A 123 0.50 17.20 -31.61
CA SER A 123 1.64 18.09 -31.83
C SER A 123 2.03 18.02 -33.31
N LEU A 124 1.30 18.74 -34.15
CA LEU A 124 1.41 18.64 -35.61
C LEU A 124 2.51 19.56 -36.17
N GLY A 125 3.25 19.03 -37.14
CA GLY A 125 4.24 19.77 -37.91
C GLY A 125 3.63 20.40 -39.17
N SER A 126 4.50 20.93 -40.03
CA SER A 126 4.09 21.43 -41.36
C SER A 126 3.76 20.31 -42.36
N SER A 127 4.10 19.06 -42.03
CA SER A 127 3.93 17.86 -42.84
C SER A 127 4.01 16.64 -41.92
N THR A 128 3.46 15.49 -42.34
CA THR A 128 3.54 14.21 -41.59
C THR A 128 4.97 13.86 -41.16
N ALA A 129 5.96 14.08 -42.04
CA ALA A 129 7.37 13.85 -41.73
C ALA A 129 7.93 14.69 -40.57
N ASN A 130 7.33 15.85 -40.29
CA ASN A 130 7.73 16.80 -39.26
C ASN A 130 6.74 16.85 -38.08
N THR A 131 5.74 15.96 -38.06
CA THR A 131 4.76 15.88 -36.96
C THR A 131 5.40 15.21 -35.76
N GLY A 132 5.28 15.87 -34.60
CA GLY A 132 5.77 15.36 -33.32
C GLY A 132 4.84 14.32 -32.71
N TRP A 133 3.52 14.49 -32.83
CA TRP A 133 2.55 13.54 -32.30
C TRP A 133 1.18 13.73 -32.94
N LEU A 134 0.47 12.66 -33.30
CA LEU A 134 -0.89 12.76 -33.85
C LEU A 134 -1.97 12.87 -32.75
N GLY A 135 -1.65 12.50 -31.50
CA GLY A 135 -2.67 12.32 -30.47
C GLY A 135 -3.54 11.10 -30.72
N THR A 136 -4.70 11.04 -30.08
CA THR A 136 -5.70 10.02 -30.40
C THR A 136 -6.31 10.27 -31.77
N MET A 137 -6.65 9.20 -32.48
CA MET A 137 -7.38 9.24 -33.75
C MET A 137 -8.88 8.93 -33.57
N PHE A 138 -9.33 9.01 -32.32
CA PHE A 138 -10.71 8.81 -31.87
C PHE A 138 -11.03 9.78 -30.71
N PRO A 139 -12.32 10.10 -30.51
CA PRO A 139 -12.76 10.88 -29.36
C PRO A 139 -12.72 10.08 -28.06
N TYR A 140 -12.25 10.73 -27.00
CA TYR A 140 -12.56 10.37 -25.62
C TYR A 140 -13.89 11.01 -25.21
N LEU A 141 -14.75 10.23 -24.55
CA LEU A 141 -16.13 10.60 -24.28
C LEU A 141 -16.44 10.64 -22.78
N SER A 142 -17.04 11.73 -22.32
CA SER A 142 -17.66 11.80 -20.99
C SER A 142 -18.65 12.96 -20.90
N ALA A 143 -19.93 12.65 -20.67
CA ALA A 143 -21.00 13.63 -20.57
C ALA A 143 -21.06 14.31 -19.21
N ASN A 144 -20.48 13.71 -18.16
CA ASN A 144 -20.56 14.19 -16.78
C ASN A 144 -19.25 14.79 -16.25
N LEU A 145 -18.30 15.11 -17.14
CA LEU A 145 -17.09 15.86 -16.80
C LEU A 145 -17.14 17.26 -17.39
N ASP A 146 -16.86 18.27 -16.55
CA ASP A 146 -16.71 19.67 -16.97
C ASP A 146 -15.22 20.04 -17.00
N PHE A 147 -14.73 20.28 -18.21
CA PHE A 147 -13.34 20.66 -18.48
C PHE A 147 -13.09 22.17 -18.38
N SER A 148 -14.11 23.01 -18.22
CA SER A 148 -14.05 24.47 -18.40
C SER A 148 -13.00 25.18 -17.52
N ALA A 149 -12.75 24.66 -16.31
CA ALA A 149 -11.75 25.17 -15.39
C ALA A 149 -10.32 24.66 -15.66
N ASN A 150 -10.13 23.70 -16.57
CA ASN A 150 -8.83 23.20 -17.01
C ASN A 150 -8.54 23.70 -18.43
N SER A 151 -7.69 24.73 -18.56
CA SER A 151 -7.45 25.35 -19.88
C SER A 151 -6.84 24.41 -20.93
N GLY A 152 -6.07 23.41 -20.50
CA GLY A 152 -5.40 22.46 -21.38
C GLY A 152 -6.38 21.47 -22.01
N LEU A 153 -7.16 20.78 -21.19
CA LEU A 153 -8.18 19.83 -21.65
C LEU A 153 -9.38 20.54 -22.30
N ASN A 154 -9.79 21.71 -21.81
CA ASN A 154 -10.86 22.50 -22.42
C ASN A 154 -10.54 22.91 -23.86
N ALA A 155 -9.26 23.13 -24.19
CA ALA A 155 -8.84 23.43 -25.58
C ALA A 155 -9.01 22.23 -26.53
N LEU A 156 -9.13 21.02 -25.99
CA LEU A 156 -9.36 19.78 -26.73
C LEU A 156 -10.84 19.36 -26.74
N TYR A 157 -11.69 20.04 -25.97
CA TYR A 157 -13.10 19.70 -25.81
C TYR A 157 -13.98 20.31 -26.90
N SER A 158 -14.87 19.50 -27.47
CA SER A 158 -15.96 19.96 -28.34
C SER A 158 -17.29 19.82 -27.60
N SER A 159 -18.02 20.93 -27.48
CA SER A 159 -19.40 20.94 -27.00
C SER A 159 -20.43 20.68 -28.11
N THR A 160 -19.98 20.33 -29.32
CA THR A 160 -20.85 20.11 -30.48
C THR A 160 -20.81 18.65 -30.85
N LEU A 161 -21.98 18.03 -31.02
CA LEU A 161 -22.11 16.68 -31.57
C LEU A 161 -21.52 16.63 -32.99
N GLN A 162 -20.50 15.81 -33.19
CA GLN A 162 -19.74 15.69 -34.42
C GLN A 162 -19.50 14.22 -34.78
N GLN A 163 -19.13 13.95 -36.03
CA GLN A 163 -18.67 12.61 -36.42
C GLN A 163 -17.32 12.30 -35.77
N ASN A 164 -17.06 11.03 -35.46
CA ASN A 164 -15.79 10.60 -34.86
C ASN A 164 -14.56 10.96 -35.71
N THR A 165 -14.71 11.01 -37.03
CA THR A 165 -13.68 11.49 -37.98
C THR A 165 -13.27 12.95 -37.77
N ALA A 166 -14.10 13.80 -37.14
CA ALA A 166 -13.73 15.17 -36.82
C ALA A 166 -12.65 15.29 -35.74
N PHE A 167 -12.40 14.23 -34.98
CA PHE A 167 -11.40 14.17 -33.91
C PHE A 167 -10.04 13.69 -34.41
N GLN A 168 -9.96 13.25 -35.68
CA GLN A 168 -8.74 12.75 -36.29
C GLN A 168 -7.81 13.89 -36.70
N SER A 169 -6.50 13.68 -36.47
CA SER A 169 -5.47 14.64 -36.88
C SER A 169 -4.94 14.40 -38.31
N LEU A 170 -5.50 13.41 -38.99
CA LEU A 170 -5.35 13.14 -40.42
C LEU A 170 -6.73 12.94 -41.03
N ASN A 171 -6.98 13.54 -42.19
CA ASN A 171 -8.18 13.24 -42.96
C ASN A 171 -7.99 11.97 -43.82
N ALA A 172 -9.06 11.58 -44.53
CA ALA A 172 -9.06 10.41 -45.41
C ALA A 172 -8.03 10.51 -46.57
N GLU A 173 -7.63 11.72 -46.94
CA GLU A 173 -6.60 11.99 -47.94
C GLU A 173 -5.16 11.96 -47.37
N GLY A 174 -5.00 11.76 -46.05
CA GLY A 174 -3.71 11.74 -45.36
C GLY A 174 -3.13 13.14 -45.09
N GLU A 175 -3.95 14.19 -45.16
CA GLU A 175 -3.56 15.56 -44.84
C GLU A 175 -3.77 15.88 -43.36
N LEU A 176 -2.85 16.65 -42.78
CA LEU A 176 -2.90 17.04 -41.37
C LEU A 176 -4.06 17.98 -41.08
N VAL A 177 -4.83 17.67 -40.04
CA VAL A 177 -5.96 18.48 -39.55
C VAL A 177 -5.58 19.15 -38.22
N SER A 178 -5.28 20.45 -38.28
CA SER A 178 -4.93 21.23 -37.09
C SER A 178 -6.16 21.58 -36.25
N GLY A 179 -6.04 21.43 -34.92
CA GLY A 179 -7.09 21.84 -33.97
C GLY A 179 -8.28 20.89 -33.91
N ALA A 180 -8.12 19.64 -34.36
CA ALA A 180 -9.11 18.60 -34.15
C ALA A 180 -9.34 18.40 -32.63
N PRO A 181 -10.60 18.43 -32.14
CA PRO A 181 -10.89 18.12 -30.75
C PRO A 181 -10.49 16.68 -30.43
N LYS A 182 -10.35 16.37 -29.14
CA LYS A 182 -10.04 15.02 -28.61
C LYS A 182 -11.04 14.55 -27.57
N LEU A 183 -11.80 15.49 -26.98
CA LEU A 183 -12.77 15.25 -25.92
C LEU A 183 -14.15 15.71 -26.36
N ALA A 184 -15.19 14.98 -25.99
CA ALA A 184 -16.59 15.38 -26.14
C ALA A 184 -17.49 14.66 -25.13
N ALA A 185 -18.73 15.11 -24.95
CA ALA A 185 -19.75 14.29 -24.27
C ALA A 185 -20.14 13.08 -25.11
N SER A 186 -20.17 13.26 -26.43
CA SER A 186 -20.73 12.31 -27.37
C SER A 186 -20.20 12.48 -28.80
N THR A 187 -20.38 11.45 -29.64
CA THR A 187 -19.95 11.43 -31.05
C THR A 187 -20.91 10.62 -31.93
N ILE A 188 -20.75 10.75 -33.25
CA ILE A 188 -21.49 9.99 -34.26
C ILE A 188 -20.52 9.12 -35.06
N ILE A 189 -20.86 7.84 -35.22
CA ILE A 189 -20.16 6.93 -36.13
C ILE A 189 -21.08 6.63 -37.31
N GLU A 190 -20.56 6.71 -38.53
CA GLU A 190 -21.32 6.39 -39.75
C GLU A 190 -20.82 5.07 -40.35
N ARG A 191 -21.77 4.17 -40.66
CA ARG A 191 -21.53 2.88 -41.35
C ARG A 191 -22.68 2.59 -42.30
N ASP A 192 -22.36 2.31 -43.57
CA ASP A 192 -23.34 2.08 -44.66
C ASP A 192 -24.50 3.10 -44.71
N GLY A 193 -24.20 4.38 -44.42
CA GLY A 193 -25.18 5.47 -44.41
C GLY A 193 -26.16 5.47 -43.23
N GLN A 194 -25.94 4.63 -42.21
CA GLN A 194 -26.60 4.72 -40.91
C GLN A 194 -25.70 5.46 -39.91
N GLN A 195 -26.32 6.24 -39.03
CA GLN A 195 -25.65 6.95 -37.95
C GLN A 195 -25.88 6.20 -36.63
N ILE A 196 -24.80 5.95 -35.90
CA ILE A 196 -24.78 5.39 -34.56
C ILE A 196 -24.30 6.50 -33.61
N GLY A 197 -25.10 6.81 -32.60
CA GLY A 197 -24.74 7.76 -31.56
C GLY A 197 -23.99 7.04 -30.44
N VAL A 198 -22.87 7.62 -29.99
CA VAL A 198 -22.11 7.11 -28.84
C VAL A 198 -21.96 8.22 -27.82
N VAL A 199 -22.40 7.97 -26.59
CA VAL A 199 -22.28 8.89 -25.45
C VAL A 199 -21.37 8.28 -24.39
N GLY A 200 -20.57 9.11 -23.72
CA GLY A 200 -19.64 8.67 -22.68
C GLY A 200 -20.12 8.99 -21.27
N ALA A 201 -19.70 8.20 -20.28
CA ALA A 201 -19.84 8.53 -18.86
C ALA A 201 -18.65 8.03 -18.04
N THR A 202 -18.24 8.82 -17.04
CA THR A 202 -17.13 8.50 -16.13
C THR A 202 -17.65 8.42 -14.70
N THR A 203 -17.04 7.58 -13.85
CA THR A 203 -17.43 7.42 -12.44
C THR A 203 -17.59 8.75 -11.69
N GLN A 204 -18.68 8.86 -10.92
CA GLN A 204 -18.95 10.02 -10.05
C GLN A 204 -17.92 10.14 -8.91
N LEU A 205 -17.09 9.12 -8.70
CA LEU A 205 -16.07 9.04 -7.65
C LEU A 205 -14.68 9.48 -8.13
N LEU A 206 -14.50 9.93 -9.38
CA LEU A 206 -13.20 10.21 -10.00
C LEU A 206 -12.26 11.03 -9.10
N ALA A 207 -12.74 12.12 -8.50
CA ALA A 207 -11.93 12.99 -7.63
C ALA A 207 -11.43 12.33 -6.33
N SER A 208 -11.99 11.18 -5.95
CA SER A 208 -11.58 10.42 -4.77
C SER A 208 -10.65 9.24 -5.09
N ILE A 209 -10.58 8.83 -6.36
CA ILE A 209 -9.84 7.64 -6.79
C ILE A 209 -8.72 7.94 -7.80
N SER A 210 -8.70 9.12 -8.42
CA SER A 210 -7.64 9.57 -9.32
C SER A 210 -7.35 11.07 -9.18
N SER A 211 -6.64 11.68 -10.14
CA SER A 211 -6.10 13.05 -10.06
C SER A 211 -6.67 13.98 -11.15
N PRO A 212 -7.99 14.24 -11.20
CA PRO A 212 -8.61 15.07 -12.24
C PRO A 212 -8.29 16.57 -12.14
N GLY A 213 -7.56 17.01 -11.11
CA GLY A 213 -7.16 18.41 -10.94
C GLY A 213 -8.37 19.34 -10.88
N THR A 214 -8.43 20.32 -11.80
CA THR A 214 -9.53 21.28 -11.89
C THR A 214 -10.71 20.81 -12.74
N VAL A 215 -10.66 19.60 -13.34
CA VAL A 215 -11.81 19.00 -14.03
C VAL A 215 -12.82 18.58 -12.98
N SER A 216 -14.04 19.12 -13.04
CA SER A 216 -15.10 18.79 -12.08
C SER A 216 -16.01 17.69 -12.61
N VAL A 217 -16.46 16.84 -11.70
CA VAL A 217 -17.45 15.79 -12.00
C VAL A 217 -18.84 16.32 -11.68
N GLU A 218 -19.70 16.45 -12.70
CA GLU A 218 -21.10 16.80 -12.50
C GLU A 218 -21.80 15.70 -11.70
N SER A 219 -22.50 16.08 -10.62
CA SER A 219 -23.05 15.16 -9.60
C SER A 219 -22.00 14.23 -8.94
N GLY A 220 -20.76 14.69 -8.80
CA GLY A 220 -19.68 13.91 -8.18
C GLY A 220 -19.79 13.71 -6.66
N GLY A 221 -18.98 12.79 -6.14
CA GLY A 221 -18.79 12.53 -4.70
C GLY A 221 -19.57 11.32 -4.15
N SER A 222 -20.53 10.80 -4.90
CA SER A 222 -21.25 9.56 -4.58
C SER A 222 -21.83 8.94 -5.86
N ASN A 223 -22.02 7.62 -5.85
CA ASN A 223 -22.75 6.92 -6.92
C ASN A 223 -24.26 7.24 -6.81
N ASP A 224 -24.77 8.08 -7.70
CA ASP A 224 -26.19 8.46 -7.85
C ASP A 224 -26.57 8.36 -9.33
N MET A 225 -27.10 7.19 -9.71
CA MET A 225 -27.45 6.89 -11.10
C MET A 225 -28.63 7.72 -11.61
N ALA A 226 -29.51 8.20 -10.73
CA ALA A 226 -30.60 9.08 -11.12
C ALA A 226 -30.09 10.48 -11.50
N ALA A 227 -29.13 11.01 -10.73
CA ALA A 227 -28.45 12.26 -11.07
C ALA A 227 -27.62 12.12 -12.35
N LEU A 228 -26.87 11.01 -12.49
CA LEU A 228 -26.09 10.74 -13.70
C LEU A 228 -26.99 10.59 -14.95
N ALA A 229 -28.11 9.87 -14.83
CA ALA A 229 -29.09 9.77 -15.91
C ALA A 229 -29.63 11.15 -16.34
N ALA A 230 -29.88 12.06 -15.40
CA ALA A 230 -30.34 13.41 -15.69
C ALA A 230 -29.30 14.25 -16.46
N ILE A 231 -28.00 13.92 -16.37
CA ILE A 231 -26.91 14.57 -17.11
C ILE A 231 -26.76 13.96 -18.51
N ILE A 232 -26.86 12.62 -18.62
CA ILE A 232 -26.70 11.90 -19.90
C ILE A 232 -27.93 12.07 -20.81
N GLN A 233 -29.14 12.07 -20.25
CA GLN A 233 -30.37 12.05 -21.05
C GLN A 233 -30.49 13.21 -22.06
N PRO A 234 -30.14 14.47 -21.75
CA PRO A 234 -30.14 15.56 -22.72
C PRO A 234 -29.26 15.32 -23.96
N GLU A 235 -28.13 14.63 -23.81
CA GLU A 235 -27.26 14.26 -24.94
C GLU A 235 -27.94 13.22 -25.83
N ILE A 236 -28.56 12.20 -25.24
CA ILE A 236 -29.34 11.19 -25.98
C ILE A 236 -30.53 11.84 -26.69
N ASP A 237 -31.27 12.71 -26.01
CA ASP A 237 -32.42 13.43 -26.58
C ASP A 237 -32.01 14.31 -27.78
N ALA A 238 -30.82 14.91 -27.73
CA ALA A 238 -30.25 15.70 -28.82
C ALA A 238 -29.94 14.81 -30.05
N MET A 239 -29.38 13.62 -29.84
CA MET A 239 -29.16 12.64 -30.92
C MET A 239 -30.46 12.15 -31.56
N LEU A 240 -31.44 11.77 -30.73
CA LEU A 240 -32.76 11.34 -31.20
C LEU A 240 -33.45 12.45 -32.01
N THR A 241 -33.35 13.70 -31.54
CA THR A 241 -33.87 14.88 -32.27
C THR A 241 -33.16 15.09 -33.61
N ALA A 242 -31.86 14.76 -33.69
CA ALA A 242 -31.09 14.78 -34.93
C ALA A 242 -31.41 13.60 -35.88
N GLY A 243 -32.26 12.66 -35.46
CA GLY A 243 -32.64 11.48 -36.24
C GLY A 243 -31.71 10.28 -36.08
N ILE A 244 -30.81 10.33 -35.10
CA ILE A 244 -29.91 9.22 -34.74
C ILE A 244 -30.64 8.35 -33.73
N ASN A 245 -30.97 7.13 -34.10
CA ASN A 245 -31.87 6.26 -33.33
C ASN A 245 -31.22 4.92 -32.92
N LYS A 246 -29.90 4.85 -32.93
CA LYS A 246 -29.12 3.71 -32.44
C LYS A 246 -28.10 4.30 -31.48
N ILE A 247 -28.31 4.11 -30.18
CA ILE A 247 -27.58 4.83 -29.14
C ILE A 247 -26.82 3.83 -28.28
N ILE A 248 -25.51 4.04 -28.21
CA ILE A 248 -24.59 3.27 -27.39
C ILE A 248 -24.05 4.17 -26.28
N LEU A 249 -24.07 3.68 -25.05
CA LEU A 249 -23.36 4.28 -23.92
C LEU A 249 -22.05 3.52 -23.72
N VAL A 250 -20.92 4.21 -23.76
CA VAL A 250 -19.64 3.71 -23.22
C VAL A 250 -19.45 4.33 -21.84
N SER A 251 -19.31 3.52 -20.80
CA SER A 251 -19.24 4.03 -19.43
C SER A 251 -18.18 3.34 -18.60
N HIS A 252 -17.60 4.11 -17.69
CA HIS A 252 -16.57 3.65 -16.77
C HIS A 252 -16.99 3.92 -15.32
N LEU A 253 -17.92 3.12 -14.78
CA LEU A 253 -18.54 3.39 -13.47
C LEU A 253 -17.97 2.57 -12.31
N GLN A 254 -16.91 1.80 -12.53
CA GLN A 254 -16.19 0.98 -11.53
C GLN A 254 -16.94 -0.27 -11.05
N GLN A 255 -18.23 -0.40 -11.33
CA GLN A 255 -19.03 -1.58 -10.96
C GLN A 255 -20.17 -1.78 -11.95
N ILE A 256 -20.19 -2.90 -12.68
CA ILE A 256 -21.23 -3.22 -13.68
C ILE A 256 -22.68 -3.13 -13.16
N SER A 257 -22.89 -3.26 -11.84
CA SER A 257 -24.22 -3.07 -11.23
C SER A 257 -24.77 -1.65 -11.39
N LEU A 258 -23.89 -0.65 -11.50
CA LEU A 258 -24.27 0.75 -11.71
C LEU A 258 -24.77 0.97 -13.13
N GLU A 259 -24.13 0.38 -14.14
CA GLU A 259 -24.63 0.37 -15.52
C GLU A 259 -25.99 -0.31 -15.63
N LYS A 260 -26.21 -1.40 -14.90
CA LYS A 260 -27.51 -2.10 -14.85
C LYS A 260 -28.61 -1.24 -14.25
N GLU A 261 -28.31 -0.47 -13.20
CA GLU A 261 -29.23 0.50 -12.61
C GLU A 261 -29.50 1.65 -13.59
N LEU A 262 -28.44 2.21 -14.17
CA LEU A 262 -28.48 3.34 -15.09
C LEU A 262 -29.31 3.03 -16.36
N ALA A 263 -29.20 1.82 -16.89
CA ALA A 263 -29.97 1.36 -18.05
C ALA A 263 -31.48 1.62 -17.88
N GLY A 264 -32.04 1.29 -16.71
CA GLY A 264 -33.47 1.45 -16.43
C GLY A 264 -33.93 2.91 -16.24
N LEU A 265 -32.99 3.86 -16.21
CA LEU A 265 -33.25 5.28 -15.99
C LEU A 265 -33.14 6.10 -17.27
N LEU A 266 -32.42 5.60 -18.28
CA LEU A 266 -32.20 6.25 -19.56
C LEU A 266 -33.26 5.86 -20.60
N LYS A 267 -33.63 6.80 -21.47
CA LYS A 267 -34.52 6.59 -22.62
C LYS A 267 -33.73 6.56 -23.91
N GLY A 268 -34.12 5.69 -24.82
CA GLY A 268 -33.52 5.54 -26.15
C GLY A 268 -32.10 4.96 -26.19
N VAL A 269 -31.52 4.53 -25.06
CA VAL A 269 -30.27 3.75 -25.06
C VAL A 269 -30.56 2.31 -25.48
N ASP A 270 -29.68 1.73 -26.32
CA ASP A 270 -29.82 0.37 -26.84
C ASP A 270 -28.72 -0.57 -26.34
N VAL A 271 -27.49 -0.08 -26.23
CA VAL A 271 -26.33 -0.87 -25.80
C VAL A 271 -25.53 -0.09 -24.76
N ILE A 272 -25.06 -0.76 -23.71
CA ILE A 272 -24.11 -0.22 -22.74
C ILE A 272 -22.86 -1.08 -22.74
N ILE A 273 -21.70 -0.45 -22.95
CA ILE A 273 -20.38 -1.06 -22.80
C ILE A 273 -19.82 -0.57 -21.46
N ALA A 274 -19.75 -1.49 -20.50
CA ALA A 274 -19.40 -1.21 -19.11
C ALA A 274 -17.92 -1.48 -18.84
N GLY A 275 -17.25 -0.57 -18.15
CA GLY A 275 -15.84 -0.67 -17.75
C GLY A 275 -15.59 -0.27 -16.29
N GLY A 276 -14.38 -0.55 -15.81
CA GLY A 276 -13.90 -0.23 -14.45
C GLY A 276 -14.12 -1.33 -13.43
N SER A 277 -14.71 -2.45 -13.83
CA SER A 277 -15.09 -3.53 -12.90
C SER A 277 -14.49 -4.89 -13.24
N ASP A 278 -13.71 -4.95 -14.33
CA ASP A 278 -13.07 -6.18 -14.84
C ASP A 278 -14.04 -7.37 -14.95
N THR A 279 -15.32 -7.08 -15.24
CA THR A 279 -16.36 -8.09 -15.23
C THR A 279 -16.32 -8.90 -16.52
N LEU A 280 -15.70 -10.08 -16.46
CA LEU A 280 -15.78 -11.05 -17.54
C LEU A 280 -17.20 -11.59 -17.69
N GLN A 281 -17.89 -11.18 -18.75
CA GLN A 281 -19.13 -11.81 -19.20
C GLN A 281 -18.81 -12.86 -20.26
N ALA A 282 -19.24 -14.10 -20.05
CA ALA A 282 -19.10 -15.17 -21.04
C ALA A 282 -20.25 -16.19 -20.92
N ASP A 283 -20.65 -16.79 -22.03
CA ASP A 283 -21.66 -17.85 -22.06
C ASP A 283 -21.05 -19.27 -22.23
N ALA A 284 -21.90 -20.28 -22.45
CA ALA A 284 -21.45 -21.66 -22.56
C ALA A 284 -20.65 -21.90 -23.85
N GLU A 285 -20.98 -21.18 -24.93
CA GLU A 285 -20.30 -21.22 -26.21
C GLU A 285 -18.90 -20.60 -26.08
N ASP A 286 -18.76 -19.47 -25.37
CA ASP A 286 -17.46 -18.85 -25.07
C ASP A 286 -16.56 -19.77 -24.23
N VAL A 287 -17.09 -20.35 -23.15
CA VAL A 287 -16.36 -21.33 -22.32
C VAL A 287 -15.92 -22.52 -23.16
N SER A 288 -16.75 -22.97 -24.12
CA SER A 288 -16.39 -24.06 -25.02
C SER A 288 -15.33 -23.69 -26.05
N ARG A 289 -15.24 -22.40 -26.42
CA ARG A 289 -14.24 -21.84 -27.34
C ARG A 289 -12.86 -21.75 -26.66
N GLY A 290 -12.85 -21.49 -25.36
CA GLY A 290 -11.67 -21.40 -24.52
C GLY A 290 -11.50 -20.00 -23.95
N LEU A 291 -11.69 -19.87 -22.64
CA LEU A 291 -11.30 -18.67 -21.90
C LEU A 291 -9.80 -18.74 -21.56
N LYS A 292 -9.22 -17.62 -21.12
CA LYS A 292 -7.86 -17.57 -20.60
C LYS A 292 -7.74 -18.48 -19.37
N ASP A 293 -6.57 -19.12 -19.22
CA ASP A 293 -6.36 -20.14 -18.19
C ASP A 293 -6.57 -19.57 -16.78
N GLY A 294 -7.51 -20.18 -16.03
CA GLY A 294 -7.85 -19.77 -14.68
C GLY A 294 -9.11 -18.89 -14.58
N ASP A 295 -9.54 -18.31 -15.69
CA ASP A 295 -10.67 -17.38 -15.68
C ASP A 295 -12.01 -18.10 -15.54
N THR A 296 -12.93 -17.45 -14.82
CA THR A 296 -14.33 -17.87 -14.72
C THR A 296 -15.24 -16.68 -14.96
N PRO A 297 -16.30 -16.82 -15.78
CA PRO A 297 -17.20 -15.71 -16.04
C PRO A 297 -17.99 -15.32 -14.80
N ALA A 298 -18.07 -14.02 -14.53
CA ALA A 298 -18.89 -13.46 -13.45
C ALA A 298 -20.39 -13.55 -13.78
N GLU A 299 -20.74 -13.41 -15.06
CA GLU A 299 -22.11 -13.58 -15.56
C GLU A 299 -22.15 -13.91 -17.06
N THR A 300 -23.36 -14.11 -17.60
CA THR A 300 -23.59 -14.47 -19.01
C THR A 300 -23.47 -13.27 -19.94
N TYR A 301 -22.91 -13.49 -21.13
CA TYR A 301 -22.82 -12.49 -22.20
C TYR A 301 -24.00 -12.57 -23.19
N PRO A 302 -24.60 -11.43 -23.62
CA PRO A 302 -24.67 -10.16 -22.90
C PRO A 302 -25.69 -10.24 -21.74
N PHE A 303 -25.66 -9.27 -20.82
CA PHE A 303 -26.75 -9.07 -19.87
C PHE A 303 -27.88 -8.29 -20.55
N LEU A 304 -29.07 -8.89 -20.64
CA LEU A 304 -30.24 -8.27 -21.27
C LEU A 304 -31.19 -7.66 -20.23
N THR A 305 -31.58 -6.41 -20.45
CA THR A 305 -32.54 -5.66 -19.64
C THR A 305 -33.42 -4.75 -20.51
N THR A 306 -34.12 -3.78 -19.90
CA THR A 306 -34.89 -2.77 -20.63
C THR A 306 -34.52 -1.36 -20.19
N ASN A 307 -34.58 -0.42 -21.13
CA ASN A 307 -34.45 1.01 -20.84
C ASN A 307 -35.74 1.59 -20.23
N ALA A 308 -35.76 2.89 -19.94
CA ALA A 308 -36.91 3.58 -19.36
C ALA A 308 -38.13 3.71 -20.29
N ASP A 309 -37.97 3.45 -21.60
CA ASP A 309 -39.08 3.34 -22.56
C ASP A 309 -39.68 1.93 -22.60
N GLY A 310 -39.00 0.95 -21.99
CA GLY A 310 -39.37 -0.46 -21.99
C GLY A 310 -38.78 -1.25 -23.17
N ASP A 311 -37.89 -0.63 -23.95
CA ASP A 311 -37.22 -1.27 -25.09
C ASP A 311 -36.01 -2.10 -24.60
N PRO A 312 -35.62 -3.18 -25.31
CA PRO A 312 -34.50 -4.04 -24.92
C PRO A 312 -33.15 -3.31 -24.92
N VAL A 313 -32.32 -3.60 -23.92
CA VAL A 313 -30.94 -3.12 -23.81
C VAL A 313 -29.99 -4.30 -23.61
N ALA A 314 -28.85 -4.29 -24.32
CA ALA A 314 -27.74 -5.19 -24.08
C ALA A 314 -26.62 -4.48 -23.30
N ILE A 315 -26.21 -5.05 -22.16
CA ILE A 315 -25.05 -4.59 -21.39
C ILE A 315 -23.94 -5.62 -21.57
N VAL A 316 -22.77 -5.13 -21.99
CA VAL A 316 -21.58 -5.93 -22.30
C VAL A 316 -20.36 -5.39 -21.55
N SER A 317 -19.46 -6.29 -21.17
CA SER A 317 -18.19 -6.02 -20.51
C SER A 317 -17.24 -7.18 -20.75
N THR A 318 -15.95 -6.94 -20.56
CA THR A 318 -14.85 -7.90 -20.69
C THR A 318 -13.91 -7.72 -19.51
N ASP A 319 -13.03 -8.69 -19.27
CA ASP A 319 -11.88 -8.48 -18.39
C ASP A 319 -10.86 -7.53 -19.04
N GLY A 320 -9.98 -6.93 -18.22
CA GLY A 320 -9.02 -5.90 -18.62
C GLY A 320 -7.71 -6.41 -19.24
N GLU A 321 -6.73 -5.51 -19.33
CA GLU A 321 -5.35 -5.71 -19.80
C GLU A 321 -5.22 -6.34 -21.20
N TYR A 322 -6.16 -6.03 -22.11
CA TYR A 322 -6.27 -6.66 -23.44
C TYR A 322 -6.60 -8.16 -23.41
N SER A 323 -7.10 -8.70 -22.30
CA SER A 323 -7.34 -10.14 -22.13
C SER A 323 -8.43 -10.70 -23.05
N TYR A 324 -9.42 -9.88 -23.44
CA TYR A 324 -10.53 -10.33 -24.28
C TYR A 324 -10.98 -9.27 -25.28
N VAL A 325 -11.28 -9.70 -26.52
CA VAL A 325 -12.10 -8.92 -27.45
C VAL A 325 -13.56 -9.29 -27.23
N GLY A 326 -14.36 -8.34 -26.76
CA GLY A 326 -15.81 -8.50 -26.68
C GLY A 326 -16.45 -8.31 -28.05
N ARG A 327 -17.40 -9.17 -28.42
CA ARG A 327 -18.13 -9.09 -29.69
C ARG A 327 -19.62 -9.15 -29.46
N LEU A 328 -20.34 -8.10 -29.85
CA LEU A 328 -21.80 -8.08 -29.90
C LEU A 328 -22.27 -7.89 -31.34
N VAL A 329 -22.95 -8.88 -31.91
CA VAL A 329 -23.61 -8.75 -33.21
C VAL A 329 -25.11 -8.69 -32.97
N VAL A 330 -25.72 -7.57 -33.37
CA VAL A 330 -27.13 -7.31 -33.09
C VAL A 330 -27.81 -6.59 -34.25
N THR A 331 -29.11 -6.83 -34.41
CA THR A 331 -29.95 -6.21 -35.43
C THR A 331 -30.90 -5.20 -34.82
N PHE A 332 -31.00 -4.04 -35.46
CA PHE A 332 -31.93 -2.97 -35.13
C PHE A 332 -33.09 -2.96 -36.13
N ASP A 333 -34.30 -2.70 -35.63
CA ASP A 333 -35.49 -2.53 -36.46
C ASP A 333 -35.50 -1.16 -37.19
N ASP A 334 -36.57 -0.90 -37.95
CA ASP A 334 -36.71 0.35 -38.72
C ASP A 334 -36.85 1.60 -37.83
N ASN A 335 -37.21 1.44 -36.55
CA ASN A 335 -37.27 2.52 -35.57
C ASN A 335 -35.96 2.69 -34.81
N GLY A 336 -34.99 1.79 -35.02
CA GLY A 336 -33.72 1.78 -34.31
C GLY A 336 -33.76 1.01 -32.99
N VAL A 337 -34.82 0.26 -32.71
CA VAL A 337 -34.92 -0.56 -31.50
C VAL A 337 -34.15 -1.86 -31.68
N LEU A 338 -33.36 -2.22 -30.67
CA LEU A 338 -32.60 -3.47 -30.61
C LEU A 338 -33.52 -4.71 -30.62
N ASP A 339 -33.27 -5.66 -31.52
CA ASP A 339 -33.89 -6.99 -31.50
C ASP A 339 -33.01 -7.97 -30.72
N ALA A 340 -33.33 -8.18 -29.44
CA ALA A 340 -32.58 -9.08 -28.56
C ALA A 340 -32.57 -10.54 -29.06
N SER A 341 -33.56 -10.95 -29.87
CA SER A 341 -33.60 -12.31 -30.43
C SER A 341 -32.63 -12.51 -31.59
N SER A 342 -32.03 -11.43 -32.10
CA SER A 342 -31.02 -11.49 -33.16
C SER A 342 -29.61 -11.83 -32.66
N ILE A 343 -29.39 -11.80 -31.34
CA ILE A 343 -28.09 -12.06 -30.72
C ILE A 343 -27.86 -13.59 -30.68
N ASP A 344 -26.92 -14.07 -31.49
CA ASP A 344 -26.50 -15.47 -31.55
C ASP A 344 -25.28 -15.71 -30.65
N ALA A 345 -25.41 -16.58 -29.64
CA ALA A 345 -24.34 -16.98 -28.72
C ALA A 345 -23.13 -17.66 -29.42
N ASN A 346 -23.32 -18.20 -30.62
CA ASN A 346 -22.19 -18.77 -31.39
C ASN A 346 -21.37 -17.68 -32.08
N VAL A 347 -21.90 -16.44 -32.14
CA VAL A 347 -21.31 -15.31 -32.86
C VAL A 347 -20.86 -14.22 -31.90
N SER A 348 -21.74 -13.85 -30.95
CA SER A 348 -21.51 -12.84 -29.93
C SER A 348 -20.98 -13.48 -28.66
N GLY A 349 -20.05 -12.82 -27.98
CA GLY A 349 -19.38 -13.36 -26.80
C GLY A 349 -18.00 -12.75 -26.59
N ALA A 350 -17.28 -13.27 -25.60
CA ALA A 350 -15.90 -12.88 -25.31
C ALA A 350 -14.89 -13.78 -26.04
N PHE A 351 -13.90 -13.20 -26.70
CA PHE A 351 -12.81 -13.91 -27.38
C PHE A 351 -11.50 -13.66 -26.63
N ALA A 352 -10.94 -14.69 -26.00
CA ALA A 352 -9.69 -14.57 -25.26
C ALA A 352 -8.52 -14.18 -26.17
N ALA A 353 -7.67 -13.24 -25.76
CA ALA A 353 -6.50 -12.78 -26.52
C ALA A 353 -5.31 -13.76 -26.39
N THR A 354 -5.57 -15.04 -26.64
CA THR A 354 -4.57 -16.11 -26.57
C THR A 354 -4.09 -16.54 -27.96
N THR A 355 -2.91 -17.15 -28.01
CA THR A 355 -2.35 -17.72 -29.24
C THR A 355 -3.30 -18.77 -29.82
N GLU A 356 -3.88 -19.61 -28.96
CA GLU A 356 -4.82 -20.67 -29.34
C GLU A 356 -6.07 -20.11 -30.00
N GLN A 357 -6.60 -19.00 -29.47
CA GLN A 357 -7.78 -18.34 -30.03
C GLN A 357 -7.48 -17.68 -31.38
N VAL A 358 -6.29 -17.08 -31.54
CA VAL A 358 -5.81 -16.55 -32.83
C VAL A 358 -5.66 -17.68 -33.85
N GLU A 359 -4.99 -18.77 -33.49
CA GLU A 359 -4.84 -19.96 -34.35
C GLU A 359 -6.19 -20.55 -34.75
N ALA A 360 -7.17 -20.57 -33.85
CA ALA A 360 -8.52 -21.06 -34.12
C ALA A 360 -9.26 -20.20 -35.16
N LEU A 361 -9.08 -18.88 -35.14
CA LEU A 361 -9.70 -17.96 -36.09
C LEU A 361 -9.03 -17.98 -37.46
N TYR A 362 -7.70 -17.92 -37.50
CA TYR A 362 -6.93 -17.82 -38.74
C TYR A 362 -6.63 -19.18 -39.40
N GLY A 363 -6.64 -20.26 -38.63
CA GLY A 363 -6.31 -21.62 -39.08
C GLY A 363 -4.87 -21.73 -39.57
N THR A 364 -4.67 -21.56 -40.88
CA THR A 364 -3.32 -21.60 -41.51
C THR A 364 -2.91 -20.26 -42.10
N ALA A 365 -3.79 -19.26 -42.05
CA ALA A 365 -3.44 -17.89 -42.43
C ALA A 365 -2.51 -17.29 -41.36
N ASP A 366 -1.64 -16.39 -41.80
CA ASP A 366 -0.72 -15.70 -40.91
C ASP A 366 -1.41 -14.48 -40.30
N ALA A 367 -1.73 -14.55 -39.02
CA ALA A 367 -2.37 -13.47 -38.26
C ALA A 367 -1.45 -12.25 -38.07
N PHE A 368 -0.13 -12.47 -38.19
CA PHE A 368 0.93 -11.47 -38.04
C PHE A 368 1.64 -11.24 -39.38
N ALA A 369 0.91 -11.34 -40.49
CA ALA A 369 1.44 -10.99 -41.81
C ALA A 369 1.86 -9.52 -41.85
N ASP A 370 2.96 -9.22 -42.56
CA ASP A 370 3.52 -7.86 -42.71
C ASP A 370 2.45 -6.79 -42.99
N GLY A 371 2.32 -5.85 -42.05
CA GLY A 371 1.35 -4.75 -42.09
C GLY A 371 -0.06 -5.06 -41.58
N SER A 372 -0.33 -6.28 -41.07
CA SER A 372 -1.57 -6.59 -40.33
C SER A 372 -1.62 -5.84 -39.01
N LYS A 373 -2.80 -5.70 -38.38
CA LYS A 373 -2.89 -5.05 -37.07
C LYS A 373 -2.12 -5.82 -36.01
N GLY A 374 -2.17 -7.15 -36.08
CA GLY A 374 -1.41 -8.03 -35.19
C GLY A 374 0.10 -7.78 -35.31
N ASP A 375 0.64 -7.70 -36.53
CA ASP A 375 2.06 -7.44 -36.81
C ASP A 375 2.50 -6.06 -36.30
N LEU A 376 1.75 -5.01 -36.65
CA LEU A 376 2.08 -3.65 -36.24
C LEU A 376 2.02 -3.45 -34.72
N VAL A 377 1.03 -4.05 -34.04
CA VAL A 377 0.95 -4.01 -32.57
C VAL A 377 2.06 -4.87 -31.95
N GLN A 378 2.43 -6.01 -32.55
CA GLN A 378 3.59 -6.79 -32.11
C GLN A 378 4.90 -6.00 -32.22
N GLU A 379 5.08 -5.18 -33.26
CA GLU A 379 6.25 -4.29 -33.39
C GLU A 379 6.30 -3.29 -32.22
N LEU A 380 5.16 -2.66 -31.90
CA LEU A 380 5.04 -1.71 -30.78
C LEU A 380 5.33 -2.37 -29.43
N THR A 381 4.72 -3.53 -29.13
CA THR A 381 4.92 -4.20 -27.85
C THR A 381 6.31 -4.81 -27.70
N SER A 382 6.94 -5.26 -28.79
CA SER A 382 8.33 -5.77 -28.78
C SER A 382 9.35 -4.70 -28.40
N ALA A 383 9.11 -3.45 -28.82
CA ALA A 383 9.95 -2.31 -28.42
C ALA A 383 9.89 -2.08 -26.90
N VAL A 384 8.70 -2.22 -26.30
CA VAL A 384 8.51 -2.14 -24.84
C VAL A 384 9.12 -3.33 -24.12
N SER A 385 8.87 -4.54 -24.62
CA SER A 385 9.37 -5.79 -24.03
C SER A 385 10.88 -5.76 -23.86
N THR A 386 11.61 -5.23 -24.85
CA THR A 386 13.07 -5.10 -24.77
C THR A 386 13.51 -4.22 -23.59
N ILE A 387 12.80 -3.11 -23.37
CA ILE A 387 13.08 -2.16 -22.27
C ILE A 387 12.71 -2.78 -20.93
N VAL A 388 11.48 -3.29 -20.80
CA VAL A 388 10.97 -3.89 -19.56
C VAL A 388 11.82 -5.10 -19.14
N THR A 389 12.22 -5.96 -20.09
CA THR A 389 13.12 -7.10 -19.82
C THR A 389 14.48 -6.64 -19.32
N ALA A 390 15.04 -5.56 -19.89
CA ALA A 390 16.31 -5.02 -19.45
C ALA A 390 16.22 -4.40 -18.04
N GLN A 391 15.11 -3.72 -17.73
CA GLN A 391 14.85 -3.18 -16.40
C GLN A 391 14.69 -4.30 -15.36
N ASP A 392 13.93 -5.35 -15.68
CA ASP A 392 13.73 -6.49 -14.78
C ASP A 392 15.03 -7.27 -14.52
N GLY A 393 15.96 -7.29 -15.49
CA GLY A 393 17.27 -7.92 -15.33
C GLY A 393 18.27 -7.08 -14.53
N ASN A 394 17.97 -5.81 -14.24
CA ASN A 394 18.84 -4.91 -13.50
C ASN A 394 18.52 -4.99 -11.99
N VAL A 395 19.25 -5.83 -11.26
CA VAL A 395 18.96 -6.20 -9.86
C VAL A 395 19.75 -5.36 -8.86
N PHE A 396 19.07 -4.92 -7.80
CA PHE A 396 19.64 -4.09 -6.73
C PHE A 396 19.68 -4.74 -5.36
N GLY A 397 18.94 -5.82 -5.12
CA GLY A 397 19.02 -6.56 -3.85
C GLY A 397 18.11 -7.76 -3.84
N ASN A 398 17.93 -8.37 -2.66
CA ASN A 398 17.13 -9.57 -2.48
C ASN A 398 16.16 -9.41 -1.30
N THR A 399 15.02 -10.08 -1.37
CA THR A 399 14.05 -10.22 -0.29
C THR A 399 13.58 -11.68 -0.19
N ASP A 400 13.49 -12.20 1.03
CA ASP A 400 12.91 -13.52 1.32
C ASP A 400 11.39 -13.43 1.56
N VAL A 401 10.86 -12.21 1.62
CA VAL A 401 9.46 -11.92 1.97
C VAL A 401 8.79 -11.05 0.91
N TYR A 402 7.47 -11.13 0.86
CA TYR A 402 6.63 -10.18 0.15
C TYR A 402 6.72 -8.80 0.80
N LEU A 403 6.93 -7.75 0.00
CA LEU A 403 7.00 -6.37 0.48
C LEU A 403 5.66 -5.67 0.21
N ASN A 404 4.89 -5.43 1.26
CA ASN A 404 3.51 -4.96 1.20
C ASN A 404 3.44 -3.47 0.82
N GLY A 405 3.14 -3.19 -0.45
CA GLY A 405 2.80 -1.86 -0.96
C GLY A 405 1.32 -1.71 -1.32
N VAL A 406 0.45 -2.58 -0.81
CA VAL A 406 -0.97 -2.57 -1.16
C VAL A 406 -1.64 -1.32 -0.59
N ARG A 407 -2.42 -0.62 -1.43
CA ARG A 407 -3.11 0.64 -1.08
C ARG A 407 -3.89 0.55 0.23
N GLY A 408 -4.56 -0.58 0.49
CA GLY A 408 -5.35 -0.81 1.68
C GLY A 408 -4.54 -0.77 2.97
N SER A 409 -3.31 -1.30 2.95
CA SER A 409 -2.42 -1.37 4.11
C SER A 409 -1.53 -0.14 4.24
N VAL A 410 -0.80 0.23 3.18
CA VAL A 410 0.21 1.31 3.25
C VAL A 410 -0.38 2.69 3.61
N ARG A 411 -1.70 2.83 3.49
CA ARG A 411 -2.46 4.05 3.83
C ARG A 411 -3.21 3.99 5.16
N THR A 412 -3.09 2.91 5.91
CA THR A 412 -3.86 2.70 7.14
C THR A 412 -3.07 2.11 8.30
N GLU A 413 -1.95 1.43 8.01
CA GLU A 413 -1.10 0.72 8.99
C GLU A 413 0.38 0.75 8.59
N GLU A 414 1.24 0.30 9.51
CA GLU A 414 2.65 0.04 9.21
C GLU A 414 2.75 -1.01 8.09
N THR A 415 3.72 -0.85 7.19
CA THR A 415 4.03 -1.91 6.21
C THR A 415 5.53 -2.10 6.13
N ASN A 416 5.96 -3.33 5.86
CA ASN A 416 7.39 -3.62 5.71
C ASN A 416 8.03 -2.85 4.53
N LEU A 417 7.30 -2.64 3.42
CA LEU A 417 7.79 -1.80 2.31
C LEU A 417 7.82 -0.31 2.68
N GLY A 418 6.85 0.16 3.45
CA GLY A 418 6.84 1.51 4.01
C GLY A 418 8.05 1.78 4.88
N ASN A 419 8.36 0.85 5.78
CA ASN A 419 9.55 0.87 6.63
C ASN A 419 10.84 0.88 5.79
N LEU A 420 11.01 -0.11 4.91
CA LEU A 420 12.19 -0.28 4.07
C LEU A 420 12.48 0.98 3.23
N THR A 421 11.45 1.58 2.63
CA THR A 421 11.63 2.77 1.79
C THR A 421 11.82 4.06 2.59
N ALA A 422 11.30 4.15 3.82
CA ALA A 422 11.61 5.26 4.72
C ALA A 422 13.05 5.16 5.25
N ASP A 423 13.52 3.96 5.59
CA ASP A 423 14.88 3.70 6.05
C ASP A 423 15.91 3.95 4.92
N ALA A 424 15.57 3.58 3.68
CA ALA A 424 16.37 3.90 2.50
C ALA A 424 16.56 5.42 2.29
N ASN A 425 15.48 6.19 2.42
CA ASN A 425 15.55 7.66 2.36
C ASN A 425 16.45 8.22 3.48
N LEU A 426 16.34 7.68 4.70
CA LEU A 426 17.17 8.08 5.84
C LEU A 426 18.65 7.82 5.59
N TYR A 427 18.97 6.62 5.12
CA TYR A 427 20.33 6.19 4.78
C TYR A 427 21.00 7.14 3.78
N VAL A 428 20.33 7.46 2.66
CA VAL A 428 20.90 8.37 1.65
C VAL A 428 21.06 9.79 2.19
N ALA A 429 20.10 10.28 2.98
CA ALA A 429 20.22 11.60 3.60
C ALA A 429 21.42 11.69 4.55
N GLN A 430 21.68 10.64 5.34
CA GLN A 430 22.79 10.57 6.29
C GLN A 430 24.17 10.55 5.62
N GLN A 431 24.27 10.12 4.36
CA GLN A 431 25.51 10.23 3.59
C GLN A 431 25.89 11.70 3.31
N THR A 432 24.90 12.59 3.21
CA THR A 432 25.11 14.03 2.98
C THR A 432 25.16 14.81 4.29
N ASP A 433 24.29 14.45 5.23
CA ASP A 433 24.13 15.11 6.53
C ASP A 433 23.89 14.05 7.61
N SER A 434 24.97 13.62 8.28
CA SER A 434 24.89 12.59 9.33
C SER A 434 24.09 13.02 10.57
N SER A 435 23.60 14.26 10.63
CA SER A 435 22.73 14.72 11.70
C SER A 435 21.25 14.41 11.45
N VAL A 436 20.88 13.91 10.27
CA VAL A 436 19.52 13.50 9.94
C VAL A 436 19.13 12.27 10.78
N LEU A 437 18.04 12.38 11.53
CA LEU A 437 17.58 11.35 12.46
C LEU A 437 16.25 10.71 12.03
N VAL A 438 15.44 11.41 11.23
CA VAL A 438 14.06 11.00 10.92
C VAL A 438 13.85 10.98 9.42
N SER A 439 13.11 10.01 8.94
CA SER A 439 12.62 9.95 7.56
C SER A 439 11.11 9.82 7.55
N MET A 440 10.48 10.47 6.57
CA MET A 440 9.04 10.49 6.40
C MET A 440 8.66 10.36 4.93
N LYS A 441 7.63 9.57 4.65
CA LYS A 441 6.92 9.59 3.37
C LYS A 441 5.45 9.23 3.54
N ASN A 442 4.61 9.59 2.57
CA ASN A 442 3.19 9.28 2.58
C ASN A 442 2.91 7.96 1.85
N GLY A 443 1.95 7.18 2.35
CA GLY A 443 1.51 5.93 1.72
C GLY A 443 0.90 6.14 0.33
N GLY A 444 0.46 7.37 0.00
CA GLY A 444 0.06 7.75 -1.35
C GLY A 444 1.17 7.64 -2.41
N GLY A 445 2.43 7.75 -1.98
CA GLY A 445 3.62 7.63 -2.83
C GLY A 445 4.05 6.19 -3.14
N ILE A 446 3.60 5.21 -2.36
CA ILE A 446 3.84 3.77 -2.58
C ILE A 446 2.67 3.21 -3.37
N ARG A 447 2.94 2.70 -4.57
CA ARG A 447 1.93 2.42 -5.61
C ARG A 447 1.72 0.95 -5.90
N ALA A 448 2.69 0.12 -5.58
CA ALA A 448 2.63 -1.32 -5.77
C ALA A 448 3.47 -2.03 -4.71
N ALA A 449 3.09 -3.27 -4.43
CA ALA A 449 3.92 -4.19 -3.68
C ALA A 449 5.10 -4.70 -4.52
N ILE A 450 6.10 -5.27 -3.86
CA ILE A 450 7.19 -6.00 -4.51
C ILE A 450 7.09 -7.46 -4.07
N GLY A 451 6.80 -8.33 -5.04
CA GLY A 451 6.46 -9.74 -4.80
C GLY A 451 5.17 -10.13 -5.52
N GLN A 452 4.72 -11.35 -5.30
CA GLN A 452 3.53 -11.90 -5.95
C GLN A 452 2.46 -12.26 -4.92
N VAL A 453 1.21 -12.05 -5.32
CA VAL A 453 0.03 -12.59 -4.64
C VAL A 453 -0.58 -13.66 -5.53
N SER A 454 -0.64 -14.89 -5.03
CA SER A 454 -1.11 -16.04 -5.81
C SER A 454 -2.32 -16.66 -5.13
N GLU A 455 -3.45 -16.78 -5.82
CA GLU A 455 -4.62 -17.46 -5.26
C GLU A 455 -4.43 -18.98 -5.38
N THR A 456 -4.14 -19.66 -4.26
CA THR A 456 -3.93 -21.12 -4.26
C THR A 456 -5.25 -21.90 -4.19
N SER A 457 -6.33 -21.22 -3.79
CA SER A 457 -7.71 -21.71 -3.72
C SER A 457 -8.66 -20.52 -3.57
N PRO A 458 -9.94 -20.61 -3.98
CA PRO A 458 -10.88 -19.49 -3.88
C PRO A 458 -10.90 -18.81 -2.50
N GLY A 459 -10.46 -17.55 -2.44
CA GLY A 459 -10.33 -16.73 -1.23
C GLY A 459 -9.09 -17.00 -0.37
N VAL A 460 -8.14 -17.80 -0.85
CA VAL A 460 -6.88 -18.13 -0.16
C VAL A 460 -5.70 -17.66 -1.01
N TYR A 461 -5.05 -16.61 -0.53
CA TYR A 461 -3.92 -15.98 -1.20
C TYR A 461 -2.61 -16.32 -0.49
N GLU A 462 -1.60 -16.68 -1.27
CA GLU A 462 -0.22 -16.86 -0.84
C GLU A 462 0.58 -15.61 -1.25
N LEU A 463 1.35 -15.07 -0.31
CA LEU A 463 2.24 -13.93 -0.53
C LEU A 463 3.67 -14.45 -0.69
N SER A 464 4.26 -14.21 -1.85
CA SER A 464 5.61 -14.68 -2.18
C SER A 464 6.55 -13.51 -2.51
N PRO A 465 7.86 -13.64 -2.27
CA PRO A 465 8.84 -12.67 -2.78
C PRO A 465 8.83 -12.65 -4.33
N PRO A 466 9.54 -11.71 -4.98
CA PRO A 466 9.57 -11.62 -6.45
C PRO A 466 9.89 -12.95 -7.13
N GLU A 467 9.15 -13.29 -8.17
CA GLU A 467 9.41 -14.52 -8.94
C GLU A 467 10.63 -14.38 -9.85
N ALA A 468 11.19 -15.54 -10.24
CA ALA A 468 12.22 -15.59 -11.26
C ALA A 468 11.62 -15.25 -12.63
N ASN A 469 12.37 -14.52 -13.45
CA ASN A 469 12.02 -14.25 -14.84
C ASN A 469 13.15 -14.72 -15.76
N ALA A 470 12.89 -15.80 -16.50
CA ALA A 470 13.87 -16.41 -17.39
C ALA A 470 14.25 -15.52 -18.59
N LEU A 471 13.38 -14.58 -19.00
CA LEU A 471 13.65 -13.68 -20.12
C LEU A 471 14.66 -12.58 -19.73
N SER A 472 14.56 -12.06 -18.51
CA SER A 472 15.46 -11.04 -17.97
C SER A 472 16.69 -11.63 -17.29
N GLY A 473 16.63 -12.90 -16.88
CA GLY A 473 17.66 -13.57 -16.08
C GLY A 473 17.56 -13.29 -14.58
N LYS A 474 16.49 -12.62 -14.14
CA LYS A 474 16.17 -12.38 -12.72
C LYS A 474 15.85 -13.69 -12.01
N GLU A 475 16.47 -13.94 -10.87
CA GLU A 475 16.22 -15.07 -9.99
C GLU A 475 15.14 -14.74 -8.95
N ALA A 476 14.51 -15.77 -8.38
CA ALA A 476 13.48 -15.57 -7.35
C ALA A 476 14.07 -14.87 -6.11
N GLY A 477 13.30 -13.95 -5.53
CA GLY A 477 13.70 -13.10 -4.42
C GLY A 477 14.46 -11.84 -4.84
N GLN A 478 14.92 -11.72 -6.08
CA GLN A 478 15.64 -10.53 -6.53
C GLN A 478 14.70 -9.34 -6.74
N VAL A 479 15.11 -8.19 -6.22
CA VAL A 479 14.43 -6.90 -6.43
C VAL A 479 15.16 -6.15 -7.55
N SER A 480 14.45 -5.95 -8.65
CA SER A 480 14.92 -5.32 -9.89
C SER A 480 14.56 -3.85 -10.00
N GLN A 481 15.16 -3.16 -10.98
CA GLN A 481 14.75 -1.82 -11.40
C GLN A 481 13.25 -1.77 -11.70
N LEU A 482 12.71 -2.79 -12.36
CA LEU A 482 11.30 -2.87 -12.71
C LEU A 482 10.41 -2.87 -11.45
N ASP A 483 10.79 -3.63 -10.43
CA ASP A 483 10.06 -3.67 -9.14
C ASP A 483 10.07 -2.31 -8.45
N ILE A 484 11.22 -1.63 -8.44
CA ILE A 484 11.38 -0.30 -7.82
C ILE A 484 10.56 0.75 -8.57
N LEU A 485 10.62 0.76 -9.91
CA LEU A 485 9.82 1.64 -10.76
C LEU A 485 8.32 1.43 -10.53
N ASN A 486 7.90 0.18 -10.35
CA ASN A 486 6.51 -0.19 -10.07
C ASN A 486 6.04 0.29 -8.70
N ALA A 487 6.85 0.08 -7.66
CA ALA A 487 6.50 0.44 -6.29
C ALA A 487 6.50 1.96 -6.06
N LEU A 488 7.46 2.69 -6.64
CA LEU A 488 7.70 4.12 -6.41
C LEU A 488 7.51 4.94 -7.70
N ARG A 489 6.36 4.82 -8.35
CA ARG A 489 6.11 5.33 -9.73
C ARG A 489 6.38 6.81 -9.95
N PHE A 490 6.32 7.63 -8.90
CA PHE A 490 6.53 9.08 -9.00
C PHE A 490 8.00 9.50 -8.94
N ASN A 491 8.89 8.63 -8.45
CA ASN A 491 10.31 8.93 -8.21
C ASN A 491 10.53 10.29 -7.51
N ASN A 492 9.83 10.55 -6.41
CA ASN A 492 9.91 11.84 -5.74
C ASN A 492 11.36 12.18 -5.36
N ALA A 493 11.76 13.44 -5.61
CA ALA A 493 12.99 13.99 -5.05
C ALA A 493 12.91 14.02 -3.52
N LEU A 494 14.08 13.99 -2.86
CA LEU A 494 14.20 14.03 -1.41
C LEU A 494 14.69 15.40 -0.94
N SER A 495 14.13 15.88 0.16
CA SER A 495 14.51 17.14 0.80
C SER A 495 14.83 16.89 2.27
N VAL A 496 15.96 17.45 2.73
CA VAL A 496 16.33 17.48 4.15
C VAL A 496 15.91 18.81 4.75
N VAL A 497 15.17 18.75 5.85
CA VAL A 497 14.63 19.92 6.57
C VAL A 497 14.85 19.77 8.06
N THR A 498 14.94 20.89 8.76
CA THR A 498 14.95 20.94 10.23
C THR A 498 13.57 21.37 10.71
N VAL A 499 13.00 20.61 11.63
CA VAL A 499 11.75 20.93 12.31
C VAL A 499 11.98 21.03 13.81
N THR A 500 11.09 21.71 14.54
CA THR A 500 11.09 21.63 16.00
C THR A 500 10.43 20.34 16.48
N ALA A 501 10.62 19.96 17.75
CA ALA A 501 9.87 18.86 18.37
C ALA A 501 8.34 19.04 18.29
N ASP A 502 7.84 20.26 18.48
CA ASP A 502 6.42 20.59 18.29
C ASP A 502 5.96 20.40 16.84
N GLN A 503 6.76 20.87 15.87
CA GLN A 503 6.45 20.69 14.45
C GLN A 503 6.47 19.21 14.05
N LEU A 504 7.42 18.41 14.55
CA LEU A 504 7.43 16.97 14.31
C LEU A 504 6.16 16.30 14.86
N LYS A 505 5.72 16.66 16.07
CA LYS A 505 4.42 16.20 16.60
C LYS A 505 3.27 16.54 15.65
N GLN A 506 3.22 17.77 15.12
CA GLN A 506 2.17 18.19 14.18
C GLN A 506 2.20 17.36 12.88
N LEU A 507 3.38 17.01 12.36
CA LEU A 507 3.50 16.15 11.18
C LEU A 507 2.99 14.72 11.45
N VAL A 508 3.37 14.12 12.59
CA VAL A 508 2.91 12.78 12.97
C VAL A 508 1.40 12.78 13.22
N GLU A 509 0.86 13.80 13.88
CA GLU A 509 -0.59 13.99 14.06
C GLU A 509 -1.34 14.08 12.73
N HIS A 510 -0.83 14.87 11.77
CA HIS A 510 -1.43 14.96 10.43
C HIS A 510 -1.42 13.60 9.72
N SER A 511 -0.33 12.84 9.87
CA SER A 511 -0.19 11.52 9.24
C SER A 511 -1.28 10.54 9.68
N VAL A 512 -1.76 10.61 10.91
CA VAL A 512 -2.81 9.72 11.43
C VAL A 512 -4.17 10.40 11.60
N ALA A 513 -4.33 11.66 11.17
CA ALA A 513 -5.54 12.45 11.40
C ALA A 513 -6.80 11.87 10.73
N ALA A 514 -6.63 11.15 9.62
CA ALA A 514 -7.73 10.53 8.87
C ALA A 514 -7.91 9.03 9.16
N SER A 515 -7.14 8.45 10.09
CA SER A 515 -7.28 7.06 10.52
C SER A 515 -8.61 6.80 11.26
N GLY A 516 -9.18 5.59 11.18
CA GLY A 516 -10.41 5.22 11.92
C GLY A 516 -11.73 5.28 11.13
N GLY A 517 -11.70 5.13 9.81
CA GLY A 517 -12.89 4.98 8.94
C GLY A 517 -12.61 4.07 7.74
N SER A 518 -13.56 3.91 6.81
CA SER A 518 -13.37 3.11 5.58
C SER A 518 -12.55 3.82 4.48
N ALA A 519 -12.00 5.00 4.77
CA ALA A 519 -11.20 5.77 3.84
C ALA A 519 -9.74 5.29 3.85
N THR A 520 -9.09 5.32 2.68
CA THR A 520 -7.65 5.02 2.49
C THR A 520 -6.90 6.29 2.06
N PRO A 521 -6.76 7.28 2.97
CA PRO A 521 -6.21 8.59 2.65
C PRO A 521 -4.73 8.46 2.29
N GLY A 522 -4.29 9.15 1.22
CA GLY A 522 -2.88 9.14 0.80
C GLY A 522 -1.91 9.64 1.87
N GLN A 523 -2.40 10.52 2.76
CA GLN A 523 -1.60 11.23 3.76
C GLN A 523 -1.01 10.33 4.85
N PHE A 524 -1.44 9.08 5.03
CA PHE A 524 -0.91 8.23 6.09
C PHE A 524 0.61 8.08 5.97
N GLY A 525 1.33 8.31 7.06
CA GLY A 525 2.79 8.39 7.04
C GLY A 525 3.46 7.04 7.27
N GLN A 526 4.47 6.73 6.46
CA GLN A 526 5.47 5.70 6.70
C GLN A 526 6.76 6.38 7.16
N TRP A 527 7.43 5.81 8.15
CA TRP A 527 8.45 6.51 8.93
C TRP A 527 9.71 5.67 9.14
N GLY A 528 10.86 6.34 9.21
CA GLY A 528 12.17 5.78 9.58
C GLY A 528 12.81 6.61 10.69
N GLY A 529 13.57 5.96 11.57
CA GLY A 529 14.25 6.61 12.71
C GLY A 529 13.34 7.09 13.84
N ILE A 530 12.04 6.78 13.81
CA ILE A 530 11.10 7.05 14.91
C ILE A 530 10.21 5.84 15.19
N ARG A 531 9.62 5.80 16.39
CA ARG A 531 8.48 4.95 16.74
C ARG A 531 7.40 5.79 17.41
N PHE A 532 6.13 5.53 17.13
CA PHE A 532 5.03 6.23 17.79
C PHE A 532 3.78 5.37 17.96
N SER A 533 2.97 5.72 18.95
CA SER A 533 1.65 5.13 19.20
C SER A 533 0.56 6.17 19.09
N TYR A 534 -0.58 5.83 18.50
CA TYR A 534 -1.72 6.73 18.33
C TYR A 534 -3.05 6.06 18.67
N ASP A 535 -4.03 6.85 19.11
CA ASP A 535 -5.38 6.40 19.48
C ASP A 535 -6.43 7.05 18.56
N THR A 536 -7.08 6.24 17.73
CA THR A 536 -8.11 6.70 16.78
C THR A 536 -9.41 7.13 17.46
N SER A 537 -9.61 6.82 18.74
CA SER A 537 -10.77 7.26 19.52
C SER A 537 -10.70 8.73 19.91
N LEU A 538 -9.52 9.35 19.81
CA LEU A 538 -9.28 10.76 20.09
C LEU A 538 -9.49 11.64 18.84
N GLU A 539 -9.76 12.92 19.08
CA GLU A 539 -9.90 13.92 18.02
C GLU A 539 -8.59 14.06 17.21
N ALA A 540 -8.74 14.27 15.90
CA ALA A 540 -7.60 14.52 15.02
C ALA A 540 -6.77 15.71 15.54
N GLY A 541 -5.44 15.57 15.59
CA GLY A 541 -4.54 16.53 16.22
C GLY A 541 -4.26 16.26 17.71
N SER A 542 -4.87 15.22 18.29
CA SER A 542 -4.59 14.75 19.65
C SER A 542 -4.47 13.22 19.72
N ARG A 543 -4.21 12.56 18.59
CA ARG A 543 -4.20 11.10 18.48
C ARG A 543 -2.88 10.51 18.95
N VAL A 544 -1.77 11.19 18.71
CA VAL A 544 -0.43 10.68 19.04
C VAL A 544 -0.25 10.68 20.55
N GLN A 545 -0.08 9.49 21.14
CA GLN A 545 0.09 9.33 22.59
C GLN A 545 1.56 9.26 22.98
N ASN A 546 2.40 8.57 22.21
CA ASN A 546 3.83 8.49 22.48
C ASN A 546 4.59 8.56 21.17
N LEU A 547 5.73 9.24 21.16
CA LEU A 547 6.60 9.39 19.99
C LEU A 547 8.05 9.52 20.46
N ALA A 548 8.93 8.69 19.91
CA ALA A 548 10.36 8.71 20.18
C ALA A 548 11.17 8.61 18.90
N ILE A 549 12.32 9.29 18.88
CA ILE A 549 13.39 9.07 17.90
C ILE A 549 14.22 7.89 18.38
N VAL A 550 14.54 6.97 17.49
CA VAL A 550 15.34 5.77 17.76
C VAL A 550 16.59 5.73 16.87
N ASN A 551 17.64 5.07 17.34
CA ASN A 551 18.82 4.76 16.53
C ASN A 551 18.64 3.45 15.74
N ASP A 552 19.66 3.08 14.96
CA ASP A 552 19.65 1.87 14.11
C ASP A 552 19.49 0.57 14.91
N ASP A 553 19.91 0.55 16.18
CA ASP A 553 19.73 -0.59 17.10
C ASP A 553 18.32 -0.60 17.73
N GLY A 554 17.49 0.41 17.46
CA GLY A 554 16.14 0.53 17.98
C GLY A 554 16.03 1.09 19.40
N PHE A 555 17.10 1.67 19.94
CA PHE A 555 17.12 2.35 21.23
C PHE A 555 16.68 3.81 21.10
N ILE A 556 15.97 4.31 22.11
CA ILE A 556 15.44 5.65 22.19
C ILE A 556 16.58 6.65 22.37
N VAL A 557 16.62 7.63 21.47
CA VAL A 557 17.57 8.75 21.49
C VAL A 557 16.92 10.02 22.06
N ASP A 558 15.63 10.23 21.76
CA ASP A 558 14.88 11.40 22.22
C ASP A 558 13.37 11.09 22.28
N VAL A 559 12.73 11.40 23.40
CA VAL A 559 11.26 11.29 23.55
C VAL A 559 10.63 12.63 23.19
N ILE A 560 9.81 12.64 22.14
CA ILE A 560 9.12 13.83 21.63
C ILE A 560 7.76 14.01 22.28
N VAL A 561 6.99 12.92 22.40
CA VAL A 561 5.64 12.93 22.99
C VAL A 561 5.54 11.81 24.01
N GLN A 562 4.99 12.13 25.18
CA GLN A 562 4.66 11.15 26.22
C GLN A 562 3.25 11.44 26.75
N ASN A 563 2.38 10.44 26.71
CA ASN A 563 0.97 10.54 27.10
C ASN A 563 0.22 11.73 26.45
N GLY A 564 0.47 11.97 25.16
CA GLY A 564 -0.15 13.04 24.36
C GLY A 564 0.49 14.42 24.51
N GLU A 565 1.40 14.60 25.46
CA GLU A 565 2.06 15.88 25.74
C GLU A 565 3.49 15.91 25.20
N LEU A 566 3.97 17.10 24.82
CA LEU A 566 5.36 17.27 24.41
C LEU A 566 6.31 17.02 25.59
N ALA A 567 7.29 16.16 25.38
CA ALA A 567 8.38 15.92 26.32
C ALA A 567 9.57 16.84 25.98
N GLY A 568 10.17 17.45 27.00
CA GLY A 568 11.34 18.33 26.84
C GLY A 568 11.05 19.69 26.21
N ASP A 569 12.08 20.31 25.61
CA ASP A 569 11.96 21.61 24.94
C ASP A 569 11.24 21.48 23.58
N ALA A 570 10.07 22.11 23.45
CA ALA A 570 9.26 22.12 22.24
C ALA A 570 9.98 22.73 21.02
N GLY A 571 10.95 23.62 21.25
CA GLY A 571 11.70 24.33 20.20
C GLY A 571 12.99 23.64 19.75
N ARG A 572 13.35 22.49 20.34
CA ARG A 572 14.60 21.80 19.98
C ARG A 572 14.56 21.30 18.54
N ALA A 573 15.70 21.40 17.87
CA ALA A 573 15.85 21.10 16.46
C ALA A 573 15.97 19.59 16.20
N ILE A 574 15.23 19.11 15.21
CA ILE A 574 15.27 17.73 14.71
C ILE A 574 15.48 17.80 13.21
N ARG A 575 16.55 17.17 12.73
CA ARG A 575 16.87 17.11 11.30
C ARG A 575 16.23 15.87 10.69
N MET A 576 15.47 16.06 9.61
CA MET A 576 14.73 14.97 8.96
C MET A 576 14.83 15.04 7.43
N VAL A 577 14.66 13.90 6.78
CA VAL A 577 14.45 13.80 5.33
C VAL A 577 12.99 13.47 5.03
N THR A 578 12.48 14.02 3.93
CA THR A 578 11.13 13.75 3.44
C THR A 578 11.11 13.87 1.92
N LEU A 579 10.00 13.50 1.29
CA LEU A 579 9.78 13.76 -0.13
C LEU A 579 9.65 15.27 -0.38
N SER A 580 10.26 15.80 -1.43
CA SER A 580 10.09 17.21 -1.83
C SER A 580 8.62 17.56 -2.04
N PHE A 581 7.83 16.62 -2.58
CA PHE A 581 6.37 16.73 -2.66
C PHE A 581 5.72 17.12 -1.33
N LEU A 582 6.11 16.48 -0.21
CA LEU A 582 5.59 16.78 1.13
C LEU A 582 6.19 18.07 1.68
N ALA A 583 7.48 18.33 1.42
CA ALA A 583 8.13 19.60 1.78
C ALA A 583 7.50 20.82 1.10
N ASP A 584 6.84 20.62 -0.04
CA ASP A 584 6.12 21.62 -0.82
C ASP A 584 4.60 21.68 -0.50
N GLY A 585 4.15 21.02 0.58
CA GLY A 585 2.75 21.06 1.03
C GLY A 585 1.86 19.93 0.48
N GLY A 586 2.45 18.93 -0.18
CA GLY A 586 1.75 17.75 -0.67
C GLY A 586 0.99 17.01 0.44
N ASP A 587 -0.15 16.41 0.08
CA ASP A 587 -1.09 15.77 1.03
C ASP A 587 -1.49 16.66 2.23
N SER A 588 -1.44 17.99 2.05
CA SER A 588 -1.75 19.00 3.06
C SER A 588 -0.84 18.96 4.30
N TYR A 589 0.38 18.43 4.16
CA TYR A 589 1.38 18.53 5.23
C TYR A 589 1.88 19.98 5.39
N PRO A 590 1.98 20.51 6.62
CA PRO A 590 2.31 21.93 6.87
C PRO A 590 3.80 22.28 6.73
N LEU A 591 4.59 21.49 6.01
CA LEU A 591 6.04 21.68 5.91
C LEU A 591 6.41 22.96 5.16
N ASP A 592 5.68 23.29 4.10
CA ASP A 592 5.87 24.51 3.32
C ASP A 592 5.66 25.76 4.18
N ASP A 593 4.62 25.76 5.01
CA ASP A 593 4.34 26.79 6.00
C ASP A 593 5.46 26.90 7.04
N PHE A 594 5.96 25.78 7.57
CA PHE A 594 7.07 25.76 8.52
C PHE A 594 8.36 26.33 7.93
N ILE A 595 8.68 25.93 6.69
CA ILE A 595 9.85 26.41 5.95
C ILE A 595 9.71 27.91 5.67
N ALA A 596 8.55 28.37 5.21
CA ALA A 596 8.31 29.78 4.91
C ALA A 596 8.37 30.67 6.16
N ALA A 597 7.90 30.16 7.31
CA ALA A 597 7.90 30.89 8.57
C ALA A 597 9.32 31.14 9.10
N ASN A 598 10.25 30.19 8.95
CA ASN A 598 11.64 30.35 9.36
C ASN A 598 12.63 29.60 8.45
N PRO A 599 12.94 30.12 7.26
CA PRO A 599 13.77 29.42 6.28
C PRO A 599 15.19 29.11 6.77
N THR A 600 15.74 29.99 7.61
CA THR A 600 17.09 29.81 8.18
C THR A 600 17.13 28.67 9.19
N PHE A 601 16.08 28.50 10.00
CA PHE A 601 15.97 27.36 10.91
C PHE A 601 15.72 26.08 10.13
N ALA A 602 14.74 26.09 9.21
CA ALA A 602 14.37 24.93 8.42
C ALA A 602 15.52 24.41 7.57
N ASN A 603 16.39 25.30 7.08
CA ASN A 603 17.61 24.95 6.36
C ASN A 603 17.37 23.83 5.32
N ARG A 604 16.36 24.03 4.46
CA ARG A 604 16.00 23.03 3.45
C ARG A 604 17.17 22.81 2.50
N VAL A 605 17.48 21.54 2.28
CA VAL A 605 18.47 21.08 1.30
C VAL A 605 17.80 20.04 0.42
N ASP A 606 17.65 20.33 -0.86
CA ASP A 606 17.14 19.36 -1.82
C ASP A 606 18.30 18.43 -2.23
N LEU A 607 18.11 17.13 -2.02
CA LEU A 607 19.17 16.16 -2.23
C LEU A 607 19.55 16.02 -3.70
N ALA A 608 18.60 16.19 -4.63
CA ALA A 608 18.87 16.22 -6.07
C ALA A 608 19.86 17.34 -6.50
N ASP A 609 19.98 18.42 -5.71
CA ASP A 609 20.92 19.51 -5.97
C ASP A 609 22.31 19.27 -5.36
N THR A 610 22.43 18.33 -4.41
CA THR A 610 23.63 18.14 -3.59
C THR A 610 24.31 16.79 -3.78
N LEU A 611 23.52 15.73 -3.95
CA LEU A 611 23.97 14.42 -4.39
C LEU A 611 24.03 14.44 -5.91
N THR A 612 25.24 14.59 -6.46
CA THR A 612 25.46 14.60 -7.91
C THR A 612 26.31 13.45 -8.42
N GLU A 613 26.93 12.68 -7.51
CA GLU A 613 27.68 11.49 -7.88
C GLU A 613 26.72 10.31 -7.97
N ALA A 614 26.69 9.65 -9.13
CA ALA A 614 25.87 8.46 -9.33
C ALA A 614 26.40 7.29 -8.50
N GLY A 615 25.49 6.60 -7.80
CA GLY A 615 25.78 5.34 -7.13
C GLY A 615 25.72 4.14 -8.08
N LEU A 616 25.38 2.96 -7.54
CA LEU A 616 25.14 1.75 -8.33
C LEU A 616 23.86 1.83 -9.18
N ALA A 617 22.84 2.56 -8.71
CA ALA A 617 21.52 2.68 -9.29
C ALA A 617 21.41 3.83 -10.30
N THR A 618 22.12 3.72 -11.43
CA THR A 618 22.18 4.81 -12.42
C THR A 618 20.90 5.04 -13.24
N PHE A 619 19.79 4.37 -12.92
CA PHE A 619 18.53 4.52 -13.64
C PHE A 619 17.63 5.64 -13.09
N ALA A 620 17.91 6.08 -11.87
CA ALA A 620 17.25 7.20 -11.22
C ALA A 620 18.31 8.26 -10.88
N ASP A 621 17.91 9.53 -10.86
CA ASP A 621 18.82 10.61 -10.49
C ASP A 621 19.15 10.54 -9.00
N PRO A 622 20.40 10.82 -8.58
CA PRO A 622 20.76 10.78 -7.17
C PRO A 622 19.92 11.75 -6.33
N GLY A 623 19.54 11.30 -5.13
CA GLY A 623 18.69 12.09 -4.24
C GLY A 623 17.19 12.00 -4.54
N THR A 624 16.75 11.01 -5.33
CA THR A 624 15.34 10.61 -5.46
C THR A 624 15.06 9.31 -4.72
N GLU A 625 13.78 9.01 -4.45
CA GLU A 625 13.40 7.84 -3.66
C GLU A 625 13.65 6.48 -4.35
N GLN A 626 13.64 6.41 -5.69
CA GLN A 626 13.99 5.17 -6.40
C GLN A 626 15.49 4.89 -6.31
N ASP A 627 16.32 5.91 -6.49
CA ASP A 627 17.77 5.84 -6.26
C ASP A 627 18.05 5.40 -4.83
N ALA A 628 17.41 6.05 -3.85
CA ALA A 628 17.59 5.72 -2.44
C ALA A 628 17.26 4.26 -2.09
N LEU A 629 16.12 3.75 -2.56
CA LEU A 629 15.75 2.34 -2.33
C LEU A 629 16.75 1.39 -3.00
N ALA A 630 17.15 1.66 -4.24
CA ALA A 630 18.08 0.82 -4.98
C ALA A 630 19.47 0.78 -4.32
N GLU A 631 20.01 1.93 -3.91
CA GLU A 631 21.29 2.02 -3.19
C GLU A 631 21.22 1.32 -1.83
N TYR A 632 20.12 1.47 -1.09
CA TYR A 632 19.93 0.80 0.19
C TYR A 632 19.88 -0.72 0.04
N LEU A 633 19.10 -1.22 -0.92
CA LEU A 633 19.04 -2.64 -1.25
C LEU A 633 20.41 -3.18 -1.65
N ALA A 634 21.19 -2.43 -2.43
CA ALA A 634 22.52 -2.85 -2.85
C ALA A 634 23.51 -2.90 -1.68
N ALA A 635 23.42 -1.93 -0.76
CA ALA A 635 24.28 -1.82 0.40
C ALA A 635 24.00 -2.92 1.45
N PHE A 636 22.73 -3.19 1.74
CA PHE A 636 22.34 -4.03 2.88
C PHE A 636 21.77 -5.40 2.47
N HIS A 637 21.22 -5.51 1.26
CA HIS A 637 20.43 -6.67 0.82
C HIS A 637 20.92 -7.34 -0.47
N SER A 638 22.12 -7.00 -0.95
CA SER A 638 22.75 -7.67 -2.10
C SER A 638 23.21 -9.09 -1.78
N THR A 639 23.57 -9.38 -0.53
CA THR A 639 23.98 -10.73 -0.08
C THR A 639 23.05 -11.35 0.95
N THR A 640 22.50 -10.55 1.86
CA THR A 640 21.59 -11.00 2.92
C THR A 640 20.20 -10.47 2.60
N PRO A 641 19.26 -11.33 2.15
CA PRO A 641 17.94 -10.87 1.77
C PRO A 641 17.24 -10.12 2.90
N TYR A 642 16.43 -9.12 2.54
CA TYR A 642 15.48 -8.54 3.48
C TYR A 642 14.49 -9.60 3.94
N ALA A 643 14.33 -9.77 5.25
CA ALA A 643 13.60 -10.90 5.83
C ALA A 643 12.49 -10.49 6.82
N GLU A 644 12.27 -9.19 7.02
CA GLU A 644 11.22 -8.70 7.92
C GLU A 644 9.86 -8.78 7.22
N ALA A 645 9.13 -9.85 7.54
CA ALA A 645 7.78 -10.07 7.03
C ALA A 645 6.82 -8.97 7.51
N ASP A 646 5.88 -8.61 6.64
CA ASP A 646 4.78 -7.72 6.99
C ASP A 646 3.92 -8.34 8.11
N THR A 647 3.43 -7.50 9.01
CA THR A 647 2.62 -7.94 10.15
C THR A 647 1.29 -7.22 10.18
N ALA A 648 0.28 -7.82 10.81
CA ALA A 648 -0.98 -7.13 11.05
C ALA A 648 -0.78 -5.98 12.05
N ALA A 649 -1.63 -4.94 11.99
CA ALA A 649 -1.60 -3.77 12.88
C ALA A 649 -1.49 -4.06 14.40
N SER A 650 -1.94 -5.22 14.86
CA SER A 650 -1.81 -5.65 16.26
C SER A 650 -0.39 -6.06 16.67
N LEU A 651 0.53 -6.19 15.71
CA LEU A 651 1.92 -6.61 15.88
C LEU A 651 2.94 -5.55 15.47
N ASP A 652 2.53 -4.49 14.76
CA ASP A 652 3.31 -3.30 14.39
C ASP A 652 4.18 -2.73 15.53
N THR A 653 5.46 -2.50 15.27
CA THR A 653 6.39 -2.04 16.34
C THR A 653 6.85 -0.60 16.17
N ARG A 654 6.70 -0.04 14.96
CA ARG A 654 7.10 1.31 14.61
C ARG A 654 5.91 2.28 14.64
N ILE A 655 4.75 1.86 14.13
CA ILE A 655 3.53 2.68 14.03
C ILE A 655 2.38 1.95 14.74
N GLN A 656 2.20 2.21 16.03
CA GLN A 656 1.29 1.46 16.89
C GLN A 656 -0.11 2.08 17.00
N ASN A 657 -1.13 1.38 16.51
CA ASN A 657 -2.53 1.77 16.71
C ASN A 657 -3.10 1.21 18.02
N LEU A 658 -3.27 2.07 19.03
CA LEU A 658 -3.77 1.70 20.36
C LEU A 658 -5.24 1.23 20.37
N SER A 659 -5.95 1.32 19.25
CA SER A 659 -7.28 0.71 19.11
C SER A 659 -7.23 -0.81 18.90
N VAL A 660 -6.08 -1.38 18.52
CA VAL A 660 -5.89 -2.81 18.27
C VAL A 660 -4.78 -3.47 19.10
N ARG A 661 -4.06 -2.69 19.93
CA ARG A 661 -3.03 -3.16 20.87
C ARG A 661 -2.93 -2.24 22.10
N SER A 662 -2.18 -2.64 23.15
CA SER A 662 -2.21 -1.98 24.47
C SER A 662 -0.84 -1.58 25.06
N ASP A 663 0.25 -1.91 24.37
CA ASP A 663 1.62 -1.57 24.73
C ASP A 663 2.06 -0.21 24.16
N SER A 664 3.21 0.30 24.61
CA SER A 664 3.75 1.62 24.28
C SER A 664 5.08 1.49 23.53
N VAL A 665 5.37 2.44 22.65
CA VAL A 665 6.63 2.57 21.92
C VAL A 665 7.81 3.09 22.77
N LEU A 666 7.57 3.42 24.04
CA LEU A 666 8.61 3.96 24.95
C LEU A 666 9.27 2.87 25.82
N THR A 667 9.18 1.61 25.40
CA THR A 667 9.84 0.48 26.07
C THR A 667 10.95 -0.06 25.17
N GLU A 668 12.14 -0.24 25.73
CA GLU A 668 13.31 -0.83 25.04
C GLU A 668 13.39 -2.33 25.30
N GLN A 669 13.87 -3.11 24.32
CA GLN A 669 14.08 -4.55 24.50
C GLN A 669 15.56 -4.91 24.36
N ARG A 670 16.12 -5.60 25.36
CA ARG A 670 17.51 -6.03 25.41
C ARG A 670 17.59 -7.52 25.71
N ASN A 671 18.13 -8.31 24.77
CA ASN A 671 18.26 -9.76 24.94
C ASN A 671 19.75 -10.16 24.92
N GLY A 672 20.16 -10.97 25.89
CA GLY A 672 21.44 -11.66 25.92
C GLY A 672 21.46 -12.91 25.07
N THR A 673 22.55 -13.66 25.20
CA THR A 673 22.87 -14.83 24.38
C THR A 673 22.70 -16.11 25.21
N ASN A 674 23.39 -17.19 24.80
CA ASN A 674 23.52 -18.40 25.61
C ASN A 674 24.85 -18.44 26.39
N GLY A 675 25.60 -17.34 26.41
CA GLY A 675 26.86 -17.18 27.13
C GLY A 675 26.69 -16.26 28.34
N ALA A 676 27.78 -16.02 29.08
CA ALA A 676 27.74 -15.04 30.16
C ALA A 676 27.77 -13.62 29.58
N ASP A 677 26.71 -12.86 29.82
CA ASP A 677 26.47 -11.54 29.27
C ASP A 677 26.52 -10.44 30.34
N THR A 678 26.76 -9.20 29.91
CA THR A 678 26.63 -8.01 30.74
C THR A 678 25.71 -7.04 30.03
N ILE A 679 24.50 -6.86 30.56
CA ILE A 679 23.46 -6.05 29.95
C ILE A 679 23.10 -4.92 30.90
N ASN A 680 23.28 -3.69 30.41
CA ASN A 680 22.81 -2.50 31.11
C ASN A 680 21.65 -1.90 30.32
N GLY A 681 20.52 -1.66 30.99
CA GLY A 681 19.44 -0.85 30.45
C GLY A 681 19.80 0.64 30.41
N GLY A 682 18.88 1.41 29.84
CA GLY A 682 19.00 2.82 29.54
C GLY A 682 18.29 3.72 30.55
N ASP A 683 17.85 4.88 30.07
CA ASP A 683 17.11 5.87 30.88
C ASP A 683 15.58 5.70 30.78
N TYR A 684 15.12 4.66 30.07
CA TYR A 684 13.71 4.40 29.76
C TYR A 684 13.31 3.01 30.24
N ASN A 685 12.01 2.69 30.20
CA ASN A 685 11.55 1.36 30.61
C ASN A 685 12.20 0.29 29.72
N ASP A 686 12.97 -0.60 30.31
CA ASP A 686 13.64 -1.69 29.62
C ASP A 686 12.96 -3.05 29.90
N ASN A 687 12.91 -3.90 28.87
CA ASN A 687 12.65 -5.32 28.99
C ASN A 687 13.95 -6.07 28.71
N ILE A 688 14.61 -6.51 29.77
CA ILE A 688 15.92 -7.15 29.75
C ILE A 688 15.77 -8.66 29.96
N ARG A 689 16.38 -9.46 29.09
CA ARG A 689 16.49 -10.92 29.23
C ARG A 689 17.94 -11.35 29.13
N GLY A 690 18.49 -11.95 30.19
CA GLY A 690 19.87 -12.49 30.21
C GLY A 690 20.03 -13.69 29.28
N GLY A 691 19.13 -14.67 29.39
CA GLY A 691 19.11 -15.83 28.52
C GLY A 691 19.65 -17.06 29.23
N ALA A 692 20.66 -17.72 28.67
CA ALA A 692 21.37 -18.78 29.39
C ALA A 692 22.80 -18.33 29.62
N GLY A 693 23.39 -18.63 30.76
CA GLY A 693 24.70 -18.07 31.12
C GLY A 693 24.72 -17.67 32.58
N ASN A 694 25.83 -17.07 33.00
CA ASN A 694 25.86 -16.39 34.30
C ASN A 694 25.94 -14.91 33.99
N ASP A 695 24.81 -14.22 34.04
CA ASP A 695 24.64 -12.90 33.47
C ASP A 695 24.74 -11.81 34.55
N SER A 696 25.13 -10.61 34.13
CA SER A 696 25.15 -9.41 34.97
C SER A 696 24.21 -8.37 34.35
N LEU A 697 23.09 -8.09 35.03
CA LEU A 697 21.98 -7.30 34.51
C LEU A 697 21.74 -6.06 35.38
N THR A 698 21.57 -4.88 34.77
CA THR A 698 21.14 -3.65 35.47
C THR A 698 20.00 -2.98 34.73
N GLY A 699 18.98 -2.50 35.44
CA GLY A 699 17.80 -1.83 34.88
C GLY A 699 18.11 -0.47 34.26
N GLY A 700 18.70 0.45 35.03
CA GLY A 700 18.94 1.82 34.55
C GLY A 700 17.94 2.77 35.18
N ALA A 701 17.43 3.76 34.46
CA ALA A 701 16.30 4.56 34.94
C ALA A 701 15.04 4.15 34.18
N GLY A 702 13.88 4.24 34.84
CA GLY A 702 12.63 3.77 34.26
C GLY A 702 12.05 2.62 35.07
N ASN A 703 10.86 2.16 34.68
CA ASN A 703 10.26 0.98 35.31
C ASN A 703 10.60 -0.24 34.45
N ASP A 704 11.54 -1.05 34.92
CA ASP A 704 12.11 -2.12 34.11
C ASP A 704 11.49 -3.48 34.41
N THR A 705 11.61 -4.39 33.46
CA THR A 705 11.35 -5.82 33.64
C THR A 705 12.59 -6.58 33.28
N ILE A 706 13.16 -7.32 34.24
CA ILE A 706 14.42 -8.03 34.08
C ILE A 706 14.22 -9.52 34.36
N GLU A 707 14.64 -10.36 33.43
CA GLU A 707 14.69 -11.81 33.55
C GLU A 707 16.15 -12.28 33.44
N GLY A 708 16.68 -12.92 34.49
CA GLY A 708 18.02 -13.57 34.50
C GLY A 708 18.07 -14.71 33.49
N GLY A 709 17.41 -15.82 33.83
CA GLY A 709 17.20 -16.93 32.91
C GLY A 709 17.75 -18.24 33.45
N ASP A 710 18.56 -18.95 32.67
CA ASP A 710 19.21 -20.19 33.10
C ASP A 710 20.67 -19.91 33.48
N GLY A 711 21.02 -20.06 34.76
CA GLY A 711 22.39 -20.01 35.28
C GLY A 711 22.49 -19.10 36.49
N ASN A 712 23.69 -18.81 36.99
CA ASN A 712 23.80 -18.04 38.22
C ASN A 712 23.94 -16.55 37.89
N ASP A 713 22.84 -15.83 37.96
CA ASP A 713 22.74 -14.45 37.49
C ASP A 713 22.91 -13.43 38.61
N ILE A 714 23.33 -12.22 38.24
CA ILE A 714 23.40 -11.05 39.12
C ILE A 714 22.52 -9.96 38.53
N ILE A 715 21.44 -9.62 39.23
CA ILE A 715 20.59 -8.47 38.91
C ILE A 715 20.89 -7.36 39.92
N ASP A 716 21.45 -6.24 39.47
CA ASP A 716 21.86 -5.11 40.31
C ASP A 716 21.08 -3.84 39.97
N LEU A 717 20.11 -3.52 40.83
CA LEU A 717 19.18 -2.39 40.75
C LEU A 717 19.59 -1.24 41.68
N ARG A 718 20.76 -1.29 42.33
CA ARG A 718 21.18 -0.25 43.29
C ARG A 718 21.41 1.13 42.66
N ALA A 719 21.56 1.17 41.34
CA ALA A 719 21.65 2.40 40.57
C ALA A 719 20.32 2.79 39.92
N ASP A 720 19.28 1.97 40.10
CA ASP A 720 17.95 2.17 39.51
C ASP A 720 17.17 3.25 40.27
N SER A 721 16.35 3.98 39.53
CA SER A 721 15.52 5.06 40.04
C SER A 721 14.02 4.85 39.84
N GLY A 722 13.60 3.78 39.14
CA GLY A 722 12.19 3.42 38.98
C GLY A 722 11.83 2.08 39.61
N VAL A 723 10.57 1.70 39.43
CA VAL A 723 10.02 0.47 40.03
C VAL A 723 10.25 -0.68 39.07
N THR A 724 11.14 -1.59 39.48
CA THR A 724 11.56 -2.72 38.63
C THR A 724 10.97 -4.06 39.09
N VAL A 725 10.60 -4.87 38.11
CA VAL A 725 10.21 -6.27 38.28
C VAL A 725 11.37 -7.15 37.86
N ALA A 726 12.02 -7.81 38.81
CA ALA A 726 13.18 -8.66 38.56
C ALA A 726 12.89 -10.13 38.88
N ASN A 727 13.35 -11.04 38.02
CA ASN A 727 13.22 -12.48 38.21
C ASN A 727 14.50 -13.22 37.81
N GLY A 728 15.17 -13.86 38.78
CA GLY A 728 16.35 -14.70 38.54
C GLY A 728 16.04 -15.94 37.69
N ASN A 729 14.83 -16.47 37.82
CA ASN A 729 14.30 -17.67 37.17
C ASN A 729 14.88 -18.99 37.68
N ARG A 730 16.09 -19.40 37.28
CA ARG A 730 16.63 -20.72 37.62
C ARG A 730 18.09 -20.63 37.99
N ASN A 731 18.49 -21.56 38.87
CA ASN A 731 19.81 -21.67 39.47
C ASN A 731 20.03 -20.61 40.56
N ALA A 732 21.25 -20.45 41.05
CA ALA A 732 21.49 -19.68 42.26
C ALA A 732 21.79 -18.22 41.91
N ASP A 733 20.78 -17.38 42.06
CA ASP A 733 20.77 -16.00 41.60
C ASP A 733 21.05 -15.01 42.74
N THR A 734 21.57 -13.84 42.37
CA THR A 734 21.75 -12.70 43.29
C THR A 734 20.98 -11.50 42.77
N ILE A 735 20.03 -11.00 43.56
CA ILE A 735 19.24 -9.81 43.24
C ILE A 735 19.50 -8.75 44.29
N LEU A 736 19.96 -7.58 43.86
CA LEU A 736 20.23 -6.41 44.71
C LEU A 736 19.27 -5.30 44.30
N GLY A 737 18.27 -5.03 45.13
CA GLY A 737 17.26 -3.99 44.96
C GLY A 737 17.80 -2.57 45.10
N GLY A 738 16.95 -1.61 44.79
CA GLY A 738 17.24 -0.19 44.64
C GLY A 738 16.75 0.64 45.81
N ASP A 739 16.37 1.89 45.49
CA ASP A 739 15.73 2.83 46.43
C ASP A 739 14.19 2.92 46.21
N ALA A 740 13.64 2.20 45.21
CA ALA A 740 12.22 2.20 44.86
C ALA A 740 11.49 1.00 45.47
N GLY A 741 10.16 0.94 45.34
CA GLY A 741 9.41 -0.24 45.81
C GLY A 741 9.36 -1.31 44.74
N GLU A 742 10.28 -2.28 44.77
CA GLU A 742 10.48 -3.27 43.71
C GLU A 742 9.70 -4.57 43.90
N VAL A 743 9.66 -5.38 42.84
CA VAL A 743 9.12 -6.74 42.87
C VAL A 743 10.22 -7.73 42.48
N LEU A 744 10.77 -8.42 43.47
CA LEU A 744 11.97 -9.26 43.33
C LEU A 744 11.63 -10.74 43.49
N ARG A 745 12.04 -11.56 42.52
CA ARG A 745 11.78 -13.01 42.49
C ARG A 745 13.07 -13.78 42.26
N GLY A 746 13.47 -14.66 43.18
CA GLY A 746 14.65 -15.52 43.00
C GLY A 746 14.37 -16.58 41.95
N GLY A 747 13.33 -17.38 42.17
CA GLY A 747 12.84 -18.37 41.20
C GLY A 747 13.10 -19.78 41.67
N LYS A 748 13.97 -20.54 41.02
CA LYS A 748 14.34 -21.90 41.45
C LYS A 748 15.83 -21.94 41.73
N GLY A 749 16.24 -22.17 42.97
CA GLY A 749 17.65 -22.24 43.26
C GLY A 749 17.96 -22.01 44.71
N HIS A 750 19.13 -21.46 44.98
CA HIS A 750 19.48 -21.01 46.33
C HIS A 750 19.85 -19.56 46.18
N ASP A 751 18.83 -18.72 46.28
CA ASP A 751 18.88 -17.36 45.81
C ASP A 751 19.25 -16.39 46.94
N SER A 752 19.89 -15.29 46.59
CA SER A 752 20.25 -14.22 47.51
C SER A 752 19.57 -12.94 47.06
N ILE A 753 18.57 -12.47 47.81
CA ILE A 753 17.82 -11.25 47.48
C ILE A 753 18.00 -10.22 48.60
N ASP A 754 18.41 -9.02 48.24
CA ASP A 754 18.42 -7.84 49.11
C ASP A 754 17.46 -6.81 48.50
N GLY A 755 16.40 -6.43 49.21
CA GLY A 755 15.40 -5.46 48.74
C GLY A 755 15.92 -4.04 48.65
N GLY A 756 16.94 -3.67 49.45
CA GLY A 756 17.44 -2.31 49.48
C GLY A 756 16.54 -1.35 50.28
N ALA A 757 16.18 -0.21 49.72
CA ALA A 757 15.27 0.73 50.36
C ALA A 757 14.00 0.85 49.52
N GLY A 758 12.85 0.97 50.15
CA GLY A 758 11.60 0.90 49.41
C GLY A 758 10.53 0.17 50.19
N ASN A 759 9.38 -0.08 49.56
CA ASN A 759 8.43 -1.03 50.10
C ASN A 759 8.41 -2.20 49.13
N ASP A 760 9.20 -3.22 49.41
CA ASP A 760 9.51 -4.24 48.42
C ASP A 760 8.61 -5.45 48.53
N LEU A 761 8.36 -6.11 47.41
CA LEU A 761 7.72 -7.42 47.36
C LEU A 761 8.75 -8.47 46.96
N ILE A 762 9.15 -9.29 47.94
CA ILE A 762 10.23 -10.27 47.79
C ILE A 762 9.65 -11.68 47.80
N TYR A 763 10.03 -12.47 46.80
CA TYR A 763 9.70 -13.88 46.67
C TYR A 763 10.97 -14.69 46.40
N GLY A 764 11.47 -15.45 47.39
CA GLY A 764 12.64 -16.31 47.21
C GLY A 764 12.40 -17.35 46.11
N GLY A 765 11.26 -18.02 46.15
CA GLY A 765 10.90 -19.05 45.18
C GLY A 765 11.11 -20.43 45.77
N GLN A 766 11.61 -21.38 44.98
CA GLN A 766 11.93 -22.74 45.42
C GLN A 766 13.41 -22.86 45.79
N GLY A 767 13.67 -23.30 47.01
CA GLY A 767 14.97 -23.81 47.42
C GLY A 767 15.35 -23.31 48.80
N ASN A 768 16.56 -22.79 48.99
CA ASN A 768 17.00 -22.38 50.33
C ASN A 768 17.58 -20.98 50.18
N ASP A 769 16.72 -20.00 50.34
CA ASP A 769 17.00 -18.64 49.92
C ASP A 769 17.42 -17.77 51.11
N THR A 770 18.28 -16.78 50.84
CA THR A 770 18.68 -15.76 51.80
C THR A 770 18.09 -14.44 51.37
N LEU A 771 17.21 -13.88 52.21
CA LEU A 771 16.42 -12.70 51.90
C LEU A 771 16.73 -11.57 52.89
N ALA A 772 16.82 -10.35 52.40
CA ALA A 772 16.84 -9.13 53.19
C ALA A 772 15.84 -8.14 52.61
N GLY A 773 15.05 -7.47 53.46
CA GLY A 773 14.08 -6.46 53.02
C GLY A 773 14.70 -5.07 52.97
N GLY A 774 15.65 -4.81 53.88
CA GLY A 774 16.30 -3.53 54.01
C GLY A 774 15.44 -2.51 54.74
N SER A 775 15.18 -1.35 54.11
CA SER A 775 14.47 -0.25 54.77
C SER A 775 13.15 0.10 54.10
N GLY A 776 12.07 0.02 54.87
CA GLY A 776 10.73 0.46 54.51
C GLY A 776 9.74 -0.62 54.94
N VAL A 777 8.59 -0.74 54.28
CA VAL A 777 7.57 -1.74 54.61
C VAL A 777 7.61 -2.85 53.58
N ASP A 778 8.32 -3.93 53.92
CA ASP A 778 8.59 -5.00 52.97
C ASP A 778 7.66 -6.19 53.15
N PHE A 779 7.35 -6.86 52.05
CA PHE A 779 6.46 -8.00 51.96
C PHE A 779 7.25 -9.22 51.48
N PHE A 780 7.39 -10.21 52.35
CA PHE A 780 8.01 -11.49 51.99
C PHE A 780 6.93 -12.54 51.73
N LEU A 781 6.88 -13.02 50.49
CA LEU A 781 5.93 -14.03 50.05
C LEU A 781 6.57 -15.43 50.12
N PHE A 782 5.83 -16.41 50.65
CA PHE A 782 6.23 -17.81 50.70
C PHE A 782 5.09 -18.75 50.31
N GLU A 783 5.46 -19.89 49.75
CA GLU A 783 4.54 -20.97 49.39
C GLU A 783 4.95 -22.29 50.05
N ALA A 784 4.09 -23.30 49.97
CA ALA A 784 4.36 -24.62 50.55
C ALA A 784 5.60 -25.32 49.99
N SER A 785 6.13 -24.88 48.85
CA SER A 785 7.32 -25.43 48.20
C SER A 785 8.53 -24.50 48.26
N SER A 786 8.53 -23.49 49.14
CA SER A 786 9.62 -22.52 49.16
C SER A 786 10.95 -23.07 49.68
N GLY A 787 10.91 -24.16 50.47
CA GLY A 787 12.09 -24.78 51.05
C GLY A 787 12.50 -24.13 52.38
N THR A 788 13.81 -24.07 52.69
CA THR A 788 14.30 -23.57 53.98
C THR A 788 14.99 -22.22 53.81
N ASP A 789 14.23 -21.17 54.06
CA ASP A 789 14.64 -19.79 53.78
C ASP A 789 15.05 -19.04 55.05
N VAL A 790 15.88 -18.02 54.88
CA VAL A 790 16.35 -17.16 55.97
C VAL A 790 16.10 -15.69 55.60
N ILE A 791 15.33 -14.98 56.42
CA ILE A 791 15.22 -13.52 56.36
C ILE A 791 16.20 -12.95 57.38
N THR A 792 17.15 -12.14 56.91
CA THR A 792 18.32 -11.73 57.70
C THR A 792 18.08 -10.48 58.56
N ASP A 793 17.07 -9.67 58.25
CA ASP A 793 16.86 -8.34 58.83
C ASP A 793 15.40 -7.97 59.12
N PHE A 794 14.48 -8.95 59.16
CA PHE A 794 13.05 -8.73 59.36
C PHE A 794 12.71 -7.77 60.53
N GLN A 795 12.00 -6.69 60.23
CA GLN A 795 11.60 -5.65 61.16
C GLN A 795 10.16 -5.84 61.66
N ALA A 796 10.02 -6.48 62.81
CA ALA A 796 8.71 -6.66 63.45
C ALA A 796 7.98 -5.32 63.70
N GLY A 797 6.69 -5.27 63.37
CA GLY A 797 5.83 -4.08 63.39
C GLY A 797 5.81 -3.33 62.05
N THR A 798 6.82 -3.51 61.21
CA THR A 798 6.96 -2.85 59.91
C THR A 798 6.67 -3.86 58.80
N ASP A 799 7.54 -4.85 58.64
CA ASP A 799 7.52 -5.82 57.55
C ASP A 799 6.35 -6.80 57.69
N LYS A 800 6.05 -7.50 56.60
CA LYS A 800 4.93 -8.43 56.49
C LYS A 800 5.39 -9.74 55.89
N LEU A 801 5.07 -10.84 56.57
CA LEU A 801 5.18 -12.18 56.03
C LEU A 801 3.84 -12.60 55.42
N PHE A 802 3.86 -13.09 54.20
CA PHE A 802 2.69 -13.58 53.48
C PHE A 802 2.89 -15.03 53.05
N VAL A 803 2.00 -15.94 53.48
CA VAL A 803 2.11 -17.38 53.14
C VAL A 803 0.83 -17.83 52.43
N THR A 804 0.94 -18.16 51.14
CA THR A 804 -0.22 -18.41 50.27
C THR A 804 -0.76 -19.84 50.33
N SER A 805 0.03 -20.81 50.81
CA SER A 805 -0.39 -22.22 50.88
C SER A 805 0.36 -23.02 51.96
N ASN A 806 -0.29 -24.05 52.52
CA ASN A 806 0.32 -25.06 53.39
C ASN A 806 0.68 -26.34 52.62
N ALA A 807 1.52 -27.20 53.21
CA ALA A 807 2.01 -28.47 52.62
C ALA A 807 0.94 -29.47 52.08
N ASN A 808 -0.36 -29.23 52.31
CA ASN A 808 -1.46 -30.04 51.77
C ASN A 808 -2.24 -29.34 50.63
N GLY A 809 -1.79 -28.16 50.19
CA GLY A 809 -2.32 -27.44 49.03
C GLY A 809 -3.74 -26.89 49.19
N ASN A 810 -4.28 -26.77 50.41
CA ASN A 810 -5.71 -26.44 50.57
C ASN A 810 -6.06 -25.51 51.76
N GLY A 811 -5.14 -24.66 52.21
CA GLY A 811 -5.50 -23.60 53.17
C GLY A 811 -4.46 -22.50 53.26
N ILE A 812 -4.93 -21.25 53.12
CA ILE A 812 -4.22 -20.03 53.52
C ILE A 812 -4.05 -20.09 55.04
N PHE A 813 -2.84 -19.93 55.56
CA PHE A 813 -2.66 -19.81 57.01
C PHE A 813 -3.27 -18.48 57.48
N THR A 814 -4.01 -18.47 58.60
CA THR A 814 -4.34 -17.19 59.25
C THR A 814 -3.11 -16.62 59.96
N ALA A 815 -3.10 -15.31 60.22
CA ALA A 815 -2.02 -14.66 60.97
C ALA A 815 -1.80 -15.31 62.35
N GLU A 816 -2.89 -15.73 63.02
CA GLU A 816 -2.82 -16.46 64.29
C GLU A 816 -2.22 -17.86 64.14
N GLN A 817 -2.44 -18.52 63.00
CA GLN A 817 -1.89 -19.84 62.73
C GLN A 817 -0.38 -19.77 62.46
N LEU A 818 0.07 -18.78 61.69
CA LEU A 818 1.50 -18.53 61.46
C LEU A 818 2.20 -18.15 62.76
N LEU A 819 1.60 -17.24 63.54
CA LEU A 819 2.14 -16.87 64.85
C LEU A 819 2.19 -18.04 65.83
N ALA A 820 1.22 -18.96 65.77
CA ALA A 820 1.22 -20.18 66.60
C ALA A 820 2.22 -21.24 66.12
N ALA A 821 2.56 -21.26 64.82
CA ALA A 821 3.56 -22.15 64.23
C ALA A 821 5.00 -21.66 64.45
N ALA A 822 5.16 -20.38 64.78
CA ALA A 822 6.44 -19.76 65.04
C ALA A 822 7.08 -20.30 66.34
N VAL A 823 8.33 -20.73 66.28
CA VAL A 823 9.12 -21.20 67.43
C VAL A 823 10.42 -20.42 67.56
N ASN A 824 10.77 -20.03 68.79
CA ASN A 824 12.10 -19.49 69.06
C ASN A 824 13.13 -20.63 69.06
N SER A 825 14.04 -20.62 68.11
CA SER A 825 15.15 -21.56 68.00
C SER A 825 16.47 -20.79 67.93
N SER A 826 17.36 -21.04 68.89
CA SER A 826 18.72 -20.47 68.92
C SER A 826 18.80 -18.93 68.80
N GLY A 827 17.78 -18.21 69.25
CA GLY A 827 17.73 -16.74 69.20
C GLY A 827 17.07 -16.16 67.96
N ASN A 828 16.55 -17.00 67.08
CA ASN A 828 15.77 -16.65 65.89
C ASN A 828 14.34 -17.18 66.01
N VAL A 829 13.41 -16.63 65.23
CA VAL A 829 12.09 -17.25 65.02
C VAL A 829 12.15 -18.16 63.80
N VAL A 830 11.62 -19.37 63.91
CA VAL A 830 11.44 -20.30 62.79
C VAL A 830 9.95 -20.56 62.63
N ILE A 831 9.43 -20.41 61.41
CA ILE A 831 8.04 -20.65 61.04
C ILE A 831 8.00 -21.87 60.13
N GLU A 832 7.38 -22.94 60.60
CA GLU A 832 7.25 -24.18 59.85
C GLU A 832 6.07 -24.08 58.86
N LEU A 833 6.36 -24.15 57.56
CA LEU A 833 5.34 -24.08 56.49
C LEU A 833 4.75 -25.47 56.15
N GLY A 834 5.40 -26.53 56.65
CA GLY A 834 5.01 -27.93 56.52
C GLY A 834 5.96 -28.72 55.59
N GLY A 835 6.12 -30.01 55.87
CA GLY A 835 7.15 -30.83 55.21
C GLY A 835 8.54 -30.52 55.79
N GLU A 836 9.52 -30.31 54.91
CA GLU A 836 10.88 -29.82 55.25
C GLU A 836 11.02 -28.30 55.01
N ASN A 837 9.91 -27.59 54.77
CA ASN A 837 9.93 -26.16 54.43
C ASN A 837 9.72 -25.28 55.66
N SER A 838 10.56 -24.26 55.81
CA SER A 838 10.52 -23.33 56.93
C SER A 838 11.11 -21.98 56.57
N VAL A 839 10.70 -20.94 57.28
CA VAL A 839 11.30 -19.59 57.18
C VAL A 839 11.89 -19.21 58.51
N THR A 840 13.17 -18.84 58.52
CA THR A 840 13.88 -18.36 59.71
C THR A 840 13.99 -16.84 59.68
N LEU A 841 13.39 -16.16 60.65
CA LEU A 841 13.59 -14.73 60.90
C LEU A 841 14.79 -14.56 61.84
N GLN A 842 15.94 -14.20 61.28
CA GLN A 842 17.19 -14.10 62.01
C GLN A 842 17.17 -12.91 62.99
N GLY A 843 17.56 -13.14 64.25
CA GLY A 843 17.63 -12.10 65.28
C GLY A 843 16.27 -11.61 65.81
N VAL A 844 15.16 -12.12 65.28
CA VAL A 844 13.80 -11.84 65.75
C VAL A 844 13.41 -12.84 66.84
N THR A 845 12.71 -12.36 67.86
CA THR A 845 12.13 -13.21 68.92
C THR A 845 10.61 -13.21 68.85
N LEU A 846 9.97 -14.31 69.25
CA LEU A 846 8.50 -14.44 69.27
C LEU A 846 7.77 -13.31 70.02
N ALA A 847 8.40 -12.69 71.01
CA ALA A 847 7.80 -11.60 71.78
C ALA A 847 7.68 -10.29 70.98
N GLN A 848 8.43 -10.15 69.89
CA GLN A 848 8.38 -8.99 69.00
C GLN A 848 7.29 -9.13 67.93
N LEU A 849 6.85 -10.35 67.62
CA LEU A 849 5.85 -10.61 66.59
C LEU A 849 4.42 -10.49 67.13
N THR A 850 3.55 -9.97 66.27
CA THR A 850 2.11 -9.88 66.45
C THR A 850 1.39 -10.40 65.20
N VAL A 851 0.08 -10.58 65.28
CA VAL A 851 -0.73 -10.94 64.11
C VAL A 851 -0.64 -9.90 62.97
N ALA A 852 -0.22 -8.66 63.26
CA ALA A 852 -0.08 -7.61 62.26
C ALA A 852 1.19 -7.78 61.41
N ASP A 853 2.14 -8.63 61.80
CA ASP A 853 3.37 -8.94 61.04
C ASP A 853 3.13 -10.02 59.98
N PHE A 854 1.91 -10.55 59.92
CA PHE A 854 1.48 -11.53 58.95
C PHE A 854 0.36 -10.94 58.10
N ALA A 855 0.58 -10.82 56.80
CA ALA A 855 -0.48 -10.53 55.86
C ALA A 855 -1.20 -11.85 55.53
N VAL A 856 -2.51 -11.82 55.34
CA VAL A 856 -3.32 -12.98 54.89
C VAL A 856 -4.37 -12.49 53.90
N ALA A 857 -4.67 -13.31 52.89
CA ALA A 857 -5.70 -13.00 51.88
C ALA A 857 -7.11 -13.11 52.43
#